data_AF-A0A3P9IAR7-F1
#
_entry.id   AF-A0A3P9IAR7-F1
#
_cell.length_a   1.000
_cell.length_b   1.000
_cell.length_c   1.000
_cell.angle_alpha   90.00
_cell.angle_beta   90.00
_cell.angle_gamma   90.00
#
_symmetry.space_group_name_H-M   'P 1'
#
loop_
_entity.id
_entity.type
_entity.pdbx_description
1 polymer ?
#
loop_
_entity_poly.entity_id
_entity_poly.type
_entity_poly.pdbx_seq_one_letter_code
_entity_poly.pdbx_strand_id
1 'polypeptide(L)'
;MSMKSDTSKYHPPNFSLEEKQRKYSKRKTDIKRCSTMRLTLKKNCFHAVADDESLQKPKKKLRKLMQKKFDLTYEGVGDQKTQLKSIYTTLYITTGESEEPSGEHEFSNLKFVLKKRPSGDFSVQLNAIFKQFPDKEKPHQVVLTNGIAGIGKSFAVQKFILDWAEGNSNQDVDFVFFLAFRELHMFKGEKSFLQVLIDFHPSLQLSDLESLNESRTTVILDGFDESRLHLDFHKSNTITSISERTSVENLLVNLIKGNILPNANVWITSRPAAANQIPAKYVNMVTEIRGFNDAQKAEYFKKRLSPDLSLAKRVISHIKSSQTLDMMCQIPIFCWISVILFQDVFREGGDTETPQTLTEMMAHFLFVQTKRQSRNYEKKSETSKEKLLKSHRDFLLKLGKLAFVQLQENKLIFYEDDLKECGIDVEEASVYSGFCNTVLRKEEVFFQKKVFFFVHLTIQEFFAALYVYECLATNNTRDLGSFLDLKEENSLLDLLKKTVDKVCEKKNGHLDFFLRFLLGLMVESNKRVLNGLLTPLDPKQDTDKKILTYLKSIRRKTLSPDSCINIFQTMVEMRDHKVKDEIQEYLRLSDRSETELTPLHCSALAFMLLVSKNTLEELNLKRYKTSEEGRRRLIPAVRSSKKAVLKDCKVTAEWVEHLTVGLKSPCSPLRVLDLSINDLTDSRVETLCVGLSNSCCRLKELRLSGCMVTEKGCSHLVSALQSNPSHLKDLDLSYNHPGDSGRKMLSELKDDSRYTLDRLNLDYGGEHRMKPGFKKYAFRFTLDPNTAHRNLLLSEGNTKVTWVKEEQPYPPHPERFDQCLQVMSEQGVQQSCFFEMDKEEPFSVGLTYKTIGRKGNSTDCNLGSNEKSWVMSCNEKGCSVRHGNEVFHVMSLCPRSSHVGVFLDWEAGELSFYRVSNDNLTFLHTFHERFSDALYAAVELYPQSSAQFCHTT
;
A
#
# COMPACT_ATOMS: atom_id res chain seq x y z
N MET A 1 -13.57 -4.73 72.95
CA MET A 1 -13.42 -3.26 72.81
C MET A 1 -12.07 -2.96 72.17
N SER A 2 -11.76 -1.70 71.82
CA SER A 2 -10.66 -1.33 70.91
C SER A 2 -9.44 -0.70 71.61
N MET A 3 -8.41 -0.43 70.79
CA MET A 3 -7.32 0.55 70.93
C MET A 3 -6.02 0.24 71.72
N LYS A 4 -4.91 0.47 70.99
CA LYS A 4 -3.60 1.01 71.41
C LYS A 4 -2.70 0.17 72.33
N SER A 5 -1.40 0.52 72.48
CA SER A 5 -0.29 0.67 71.50
C SER A 5 1.03 0.93 72.27
N ASP A 6 2.16 0.71 71.60
CA ASP A 6 3.46 1.40 71.77
C ASP A 6 4.44 1.14 72.95
N THR A 7 5.72 1.04 72.53
CA THR A 7 6.97 1.58 73.14
C THR A 7 7.75 0.88 74.28
N SER A 8 8.83 0.20 73.84
CA SER A 8 10.25 0.43 74.25
C SER A 8 10.78 0.10 75.68
N LYS A 9 11.98 -0.50 75.75
CA LYS A 9 13.20 0.10 76.36
C LYS A 9 14.49 -0.75 76.15
N TYR A 10 15.62 -0.28 76.69
CA TYR A 10 17.01 -0.63 76.35
C TYR A 10 17.76 -1.48 77.41
N HIS A 11 18.81 -2.20 76.95
CA HIS A 11 20.06 -2.57 77.68
C HIS A 11 19.97 -3.62 78.85
N PRO A 12 21.10 -4.10 79.44
CA PRO A 12 21.90 -5.25 78.93
C PRO A 12 22.22 -6.29 80.06
N PRO A 13 23.18 -7.24 79.91
CA PRO A 13 24.56 -6.99 80.37
C PRO A 13 25.71 -7.79 79.65
N ASN A 14 26.94 -7.66 80.15
CA ASN A 14 28.20 -8.30 79.69
C ASN A 14 28.41 -9.75 80.21
N PHE A 15 29.37 -10.48 79.62
CA PHE A 15 30.56 -11.03 80.35
C PHE A 15 31.75 -11.30 79.38
N SER A 16 32.89 -11.81 79.86
CA SER A 16 34.23 -11.45 79.31
C SER A 16 35.33 -12.55 79.39
N LEU A 17 36.55 -12.20 78.94
CA LEU A 17 37.85 -12.93 79.05
C LEU A 17 38.09 -14.01 77.95
N GLU A 18 39.32 -14.35 77.54
CA GLU A 18 40.69 -13.88 77.88
C GLU A 18 41.68 -14.14 76.72
N GLU A 19 42.75 -13.33 76.54
CA GLU A 19 44.11 -13.84 76.20
C GLU A 19 45.23 -12.79 76.39
N LYS A 20 46.51 -13.19 76.33
CA LYS A 20 47.63 -12.52 77.02
C LYS A 20 48.78 -12.01 76.12
N GLN A 21 49.39 -10.88 76.51
CA GLN A 21 50.54 -10.25 75.83
C GLN A 21 51.92 -10.78 76.24
N ARG A 22 52.90 -10.76 75.31
CA ARG A 22 54.38 -10.63 75.49
C ARG A 22 55.03 -10.46 74.10
N LYS A 23 56.12 -9.70 73.86
CA LYS A 23 56.90 -8.76 74.71
C LYS A 23 57.70 -7.76 73.81
N TYR A 24 58.18 -6.65 74.39
CA TYR A 24 58.79 -5.49 73.69
C TYR A 24 60.27 -5.62 73.23
N SER A 25 60.59 -4.94 72.12
CA SER A 25 61.90 -4.39 71.72
C SER A 25 61.72 -3.41 70.52
N LYS A 26 62.68 -2.62 69.97
CA LYS A 26 63.59 -1.54 70.43
C LYS A 26 64.01 -0.73 69.16
N ARG A 27 64.35 0.57 69.13
CA ARG A 27 64.06 1.77 69.96
C ARG A 27 64.66 3.04 69.26
N LYS A 28 63.95 4.19 69.18
CA LYS A 28 64.47 5.56 68.88
C LYS A 28 64.99 5.83 67.44
N THR A 29 65.18 7.06 66.90
CA THR A 29 65.17 8.50 67.32
C THR A 29 65.11 9.37 66.03
N ASP A 30 64.68 10.64 65.92
CA ASP A 30 63.78 11.54 66.69
C ASP A 30 63.56 12.91 65.96
N ILE A 31 62.74 13.82 66.51
CA ILE A 31 62.76 15.32 66.41
C ILE A 31 62.52 16.08 65.05
N LYS A 32 61.39 16.82 65.01
CA LYS A 32 61.10 18.24 64.55
C LYS A 32 61.68 18.78 63.19
N ARG A 33 61.07 19.74 62.48
CA ARG A 33 60.01 20.76 62.80
C ARG A 33 59.22 21.17 61.51
N CYS A 34 58.14 21.94 61.65
CA CYS A 34 57.22 22.35 60.57
C CYS A 34 57.34 23.85 60.17
N SER A 35 57.16 24.20 58.88
CA SER A 35 56.88 25.58 58.41
C SER A 35 56.30 25.69 56.97
N THR A 36 54.99 25.46 56.82
CA THR A 36 53.99 26.37 56.17
C THR A 36 54.26 27.11 54.83
N MET A 37 53.49 26.74 53.78
CA MET A 37 52.94 27.53 52.63
C MET A 37 53.81 28.45 51.71
N ARG A 38 53.76 28.23 50.37
CA ARG A 38 52.84 28.95 49.42
C ARG A 38 52.97 28.54 47.92
N LEU A 39 51.80 28.32 47.29
CA LEU A 39 51.36 28.66 45.90
C LEU A 39 52.05 28.14 44.59
N THR A 40 51.14 27.77 43.66
CA THR A 40 51.15 27.88 42.16
C THR A 40 51.92 26.91 41.22
N LEU A 41 51.12 26.07 40.54
CA LEU A 41 51.06 25.80 39.08
C LEU A 41 52.25 25.17 38.31
N LYS A 42 52.20 23.83 38.14
CA LYS A 42 52.04 23.07 36.86
C LYS A 42 52.11 21.56 37.17
N LYS A 43 51.00 20.82 37.09
CA LYS A 43 50.46 20.07 35.92
C LYS A 43 51.34 18.92 35.38
N ASN A 44 50.80 17.70 35.55
CA ASN A 44 51.01 16.47 34.77
C ASN A 44 52.38 15.75 34.97
N CYS A 45 52.49 14.41 34.90
CA CYS A 45 51.48 13.39 34.57
C CYS A 45 51.83 12.02 35.22
N PHE A 46 50.95 11.42 36.04
CA PHE A 46 50.99 9.97 36.40
C PHE A 46 49.69 9.51 37.10
N HIS A 47 48.70 9.05 36.32
CA HIS A 47 47.53 8.27 36.74
C HIS A 47 46.95 7.59 35.48
N ALA A 48 46.27 6.44 35.50
CA ALA A 48 46.38 5.26 36.37
C ALA A 48 45.71 4.09 35.59
N VAL A 49 46.28 2.89 35.55
CA VAL A 49 45.75 1.78 34.72
C VAL A 49 44.82 0.90 35.56
N ALA A 50 43.59 1.39 35.83
CA ALA A 50 42.68 0.76 36.79
C ALA A 50 41.23 0.53 36.30
N ASP A 51 40.77 1.18 35.23
CA ASP A 51 39.32 1.30 34.98
C ASP A 51 38.67 0.19 34.12
N ASP A 52 39.43 -0.60 33.35
CA ASP A 52 38.88 -1.54 32.35
C ASP A 52 38.22 -2.80 32.99
N GLU A 53 38.78 -3.38 34.06
CA GLU A 53 38.23 -4.63 34.64
C GLU A 53 36.79 -4.51 35.13
N SER A 54 36.37 -3.32 35.55
CA SER A 54 35.04 -3.06 36.13
C SER A 54 33.91 -3.34 35.14
N LEU A 55 34.01 -2.81 33.92
CA LEU A 55 33.01 -2.96 32.85
C LEU A 55 33.06 -4.32 32.15
N GLN A 56 34.24 -4.96 32.09
CA GLN A 56 34.43 -6.23 31.36
C GLN A 56 33.55 -7.37 31.90
N LYS A 57 33.28 -7.38 33.21
CA LYS A 57 32.48 -8.41 33.89
C LYS A 57 30.96 -8.27 33.58
N PRO A 58 30.31 -7.09 33.71
CA PRO A 58 28.99 -6.81 33.15
C PRO A 58 28.84 -7.16 31.66
N LYS A 59 29.77 -6.72 30.80
CA LYS A 59 29.72 -6.99 29.34
C LYS A 59 29.68 -8.50 29.05
N LYS A 60 30.55 -9.28 29.71
CA LYS A 60 30.62 -10.75 29.55
C LYS A 60 29.38 -11.46 30.11
N LYS A 61 28.77 -10.97 31.21
CA LYS A 61 27.47 -11.45 31.71
C LYS A 61 26.38 -11.28 30.64
N LEU A 62 26.19 -10.06 30.14
CA LEU A 62 25.10 -9.71 29.22
C LEU A 62 25.24 -10.45 27.89
N ARG A 63 26.44 -10.49 27.29
CA ARG A 63 26.68 -11.26 26.05
C ARG A 63 26.33 -12.73 26.21
N LYS A 64 26.74 -13.38 27.31
CA LYS A 64 26.43 -14.79 27.56
C LYS A 64 24.92 -15.04 27.79
N LEU A 65 24.20 -14.11 28.42
CA LEU A 65 22.74 -14.17 28.52
C LEU A 65 22.08 -14.01 27.15
N MET A 66 22.52 -13.04 26.35
CA MET A 66 21.95 -12.76 25.02
C MET A 66 22.18 -13.90 24.03
N GLN A 67 23.39 -14.47 23.99
CA GLN A 67 23.67 -15.68 23.22
C GLN A 67 22.74 -16.83 23.65
N LYS A 68 22.57 -17.07 24.96
CA LYS A 68 21.66 -18.11 25.46
C LYS A 68 20.17 -17.82 25.18
N LYS A 69 19.74 -16.55 25.11
CA LYS A 69 18.35 -16.17 24.79
C LYS A 69 18.03 -16.33 23.30
N PHE A 70 19.02 -16.15 22.40
CA PHE A 70 18.77 -16.01 20.95
C PHE A 70 19.51 -16.97 20.01
N ASP A 71 20.42 -17.83 20.49
CA ASP A 71 21.00 -18.92 19.67
C ASP A 71 19.94 -19.91 19.18
N LEU A 72 18.94 -20.21 20.01
CA LEU A 72 17.93 -21.24 19.78
C LEU A 72 16.52 -20.66 19.69
N THR A 73 15.86 -20.87 18.55
CA THR A 73 14.48 -20.42 18.27
C THR A 73 13.49 -21.57 18.18
N TYR A 74 12.26 -21.37 18.66
CA TYR A 74 11.14 -22.29 18.45
C TYR A 74 10.58 -22.16 17.04
N GLU A 75 10.32 -23.32 16.40
CA GLU A 75 9.85 -23.39 15.01
C GLU A 75 8.53 -24.17 14.83
N GLY A 76 7.91 -24.56 15.95
CA GLY A 76 6.63 -25.26 16.00
C GLY A 76 6.68 -26.76 15.66
N VAL A 77 7.83 -27.33 15.33
CA VAL A 77 8.01 -28.80 15.17
C VAL A 77 8.19 -29.45 16.54
N GLY A 78 7.11 -29.42 17.34
CA GLY A 78 7.13 -29.79 18.76
C GLY A 78 7.97 -28.82 19.60
N ASP A 79 8.53 -29.32 20.71
CA ASP A 79 9.37 -28.53 21.63
C ASP A 79 10.84 -28.40 21.19
N GLN A 80 11.20 -28.95 20.02
CA GLN A 80 12.57 -28.87 19.51
C GLN A 80 12.90 -27.45 19.05
N LYS A 81 14.06 -26.95 19.50
CA LYS A 81 14.58 -25.64 19.11
C LYS A 81 15.64 -25.79 18.03
N THR A 82 15.58 -24.95 17.01
CA THR A 82 16.57 -24.89 15.93
C THR A 82 17.53 -23.73 16.16
N GLN A 83 18.81 -23.89 15.78
CA GLN A 83 19.78 -22.80 15.82
C GLN A 83 19.41 -21.70 14.82
N LEU A 84 19.28 -20.46 15.29
CA LEU A 84 18.89 -19.30 14.48
C LEU A 84 19.81 -19.15 13.25
N LYS A 85 21.10 -19.42 13.40
CA LYS A 85 22.10 -19.36 12.32
C LYS A 85 21.80 -20.29 11.13
N SER A 86 21.29 -21.50 11.37
CA SER A 86 21.08 -22.49 10.29
C SER A 86 19.84 -22.17 9.44
N ILE A 87 18.88 -21.45 10.05
CA ILE A 87 17.59 -21.10 9.44
C ILE A 87 17.56 -19.68 8.88
N TYR A 88 18.38 -18.76 9.40
CA TYR A 88 18.34 -17.35 9.02
C TYR A 88 18.76 -17.18 7.55
N THR A 89 17.93 -16.44 6.83
CA THR A 89 18.20 -15.96 5.47
C THR A 89 18.18 -14.44 5.54
N THR A 90 19.22 -13.79 5.04
CA THR A 90 19.38 -12.33 5.16
C THR A 90 18.19 -11.62 4.54
N LEU A 91 17.50 -10.80 5.35
CA LEU A 91 16.35 -10.02 4.91
C LEU A 91 16.82 -8.84 4.04
N TYR A 92 16.05 -8.47 3.02
CA TYR A 92 16.31 -7.24 2.29
C TYR A 92 15.80 -6.03 3.09
N ILE A 93 16.73 -5.17 3.53
CA ILE A 93 16.44 -3.95 4.29
C ILE A 93 16.88 -2.75 3.45
N THR A 94 16.10 -1.69 3.47
CA THR A 94 16.39 -0.44 2.76
C THR A 94 16.14 0.77 3.64
N THR A 95 16.79 1.89 3.35
CA THR A 95 16.38 3.19 3.89
C THR A 95 15.01 3.59 3.34
N GLY A 96 14.27 4.33 4.16
CA GLY A 96 13.04 5.01 3.77
C GLY A 96 13.08 6.45 4.26
N GLU A 97 12.50 7.38 3.49
CA GLU A 97 12.14 8.69 4.05
C GLU A 97 11.01 8.50 5.08
N SER A 98 10.99 9.36 6.10
CA SER A 98 10.24 9.13 7.35
C SER A 98 8.79 9.62 7.28
N GLU A 99 7.92 8.92 6.54
CA GLU A 99 6.53 9.36 6.35
C GLU A 99 5.43 8.31 6.53
N GLU A 100 4.22 8.86 6.75
CA GLU A 100 3.03 8.17 7.19
C GLU A 100 2.45 7.22 6.11
N PRO A 101 2.29 5.93 6.43
CA PRO A 101 1.33 5.08 5.77
C PRO A 101 -0.09 5.46 6.22
N SER A 102 -1.03 5.42 5.29
CA SER A 102 -2.46 5.40 5.61
C SER A 102 -2.81 4.16 6.46
N GLY A 103 -3.87 4.26 7.27
CA GLY A 103 -4.38 3.20 8.16
C GLY A 103 -5.07 2.03 7.44
N GLU A 104 -4.50 1.61 6.30
CA GLU A 104 -4.97 0.53 5.45
C GLU A 104 -4.39 -0.82 5.90
N HIS A 105 -5.12 -1.90 5.60
CA HIS A 105 -4.72 -3.25 5.98
C HIS A 105 -3.34 -3.63 5.41
N GLU A 106 -2.51 -4.28 6.24
CA GLU A 106 -1.11 -4.63 5.96
C GLU A 106 -0.92 -5.40 4.65
N PHE A 107 -1.94 -6.17 4.25
CA PHE A 107 -1.92 -6.96 3.01
C PHE A 107 -2.45 -6.25 1.77
N SER A 108 -3.10 -5.08 1.91
CA SER A 108 -3.58 -4.30 0.76
C SER A 108 -2.43 -3.57 0.08
N ASN A 109 -1.55 -2.92 0.85
CA ASN A 109 -0.36 -2.23 0.33
C ASN A 109 0.87 -3.13 0.11
N LEU A 110 0.75 -4.42 0.45
CA LEU A 110 1.77 -5.46 0.26
C LEU A 110 2.45 -5.40 -1.13
N LYS A 111 1.66 -5.23 -2.17
CA LYS A 111 2.07 -5.34 -3.58
C LYS A 111 3.00 -4.19 -4.02
N PHE A 112 3.01 -3.07 -3.31
CA PHE A 112 3.88 -1.92 -3.58
C PHE A 112 5.15 -1.99 -2.73
N VAL A 113 4.99 -2.32 -1.45
CA VAL A 113 6.09 -2.62 -0.51
C VAL A 113 7.02 -3.67 -1.12
N LEU A 114 6.50 -4.77 -1.65
CA LEU A 114 7.30 -5.89 -2.14
C LEU A 114 7.86 -5.76 -3.57
N LYS A 115 7.47 -4.72 -4.33
CA LYS A 115 7.96 -4.49 -5.71
C LYS A 115 9.29 -3.72 -5.81
N LYS A 116 9.92 -3.35 -4.68
CA LYS A 116 11.14 -2.52 -4.66
C LYS A 116 12.35 -3.23 -5.30
N ARG A 117 12.60 -2.96 -6.58
CA ARG A 117 13.93 -3.06 -7.22
C ARG A 117 14.47 -1.65 -7.47
N PRO A 118 15.18 -1.04 -6.50
CA PRO A 118 15.87 0.23 -6.71
C PRO A 118 17.23 -0.02 -7.41
N SER A 119 17.90 1.06 -7.83
CA SER A 119 19.35 1.02 -8.05
C SER A 119 20.08 0.67 -6.74
N GLY A 120 21.38 0.32 -6.82
CA GLY A 120 22.11 -0.31 -5.72
C GLY A 120 22.25 0.53 -4.44
N ASP A 121 21.94 1.82 -4.50
CA ASP A 121 22.40 2.85 -3.56
C ASP A 121 21.63 2.90 -2.22
N PHE A 122 20.51 2.17 -2.10
CA PHE A 122 19.58 2.27 -0.95
C PHE A 122 19.49 1.00 -0.09
N SER A 123 20.38 0.02 -0.27
CA SER A 123 20.39 -1.22 0.53
C SER A 123 21.11 -1.02 1.86
N VAL A 124 20.48 -1.43 2.97
CA VAL A 124 21.07 -1.37 4.32
C VAL A 124 21.45 -2.77 4.76
N GLN A 125 22.69 -2.97 5.22
CA GLN A 125 23.05 -4.21 5.93
C GLN A 125 22.68 -4.09 7.41
N LEU A 126 22.12 -5.17 7.97
CA LEU A 126 21.74 -5.25 9.39
C LEU A 126 22.88 -4.83 10.34
N ASN A 127 24.12 -5.24 10.04
CA ASN A 127 25.32 -4.93 10.82
C ASN A 127 25.89 -3.51 10.58
N ALA A 128 25.22 -2.69 9.77
CA ALA A 128 25.59 -1.32 9.44
C ALA A 128 24.47 -0.30 9.74
N ILE A 129 23.41 -0.72 10.44
CA ILE A 129 22.20 0.10 10.64
C ILE A 129 22.43 1.42 11.41
N PHE A 130 23.48 1.50 12.24
CA PHE A 130 23.94 2.73 12.92
C PHE A 130 25.20 3.34 12.30
N LYS A 131 25.64 2.86 11.12
CA LYS A 131 26.96 3.17 10.54
C LYS A 131 26.91 3.98 9.24
N GLN A 132 25.72 4.30 8.75
CA GLN A 132 25.53 5.10 7.54
C GLN A 132 25.60 6.62 7.78
N PHE A 133 25.59 7.09 9.03
CA PHE A 133 25.72 8.51 9.39
C PHE A 133 27.00 8.77 10.20
N PRO A 134 28.07 9.32 9.59
CA PRO A 134 29.29 9.72 10.27
C PRO A 134 29.25 11.15 10.84
N ASP A 135 28.09 11.82 10.83
CA ASP A 135 27.91 13.18 11.36
C ASP A 135 28.12 13.20 12.88
N LYS A 136 29.24 13.81 13.29
CA LYS A 136 29.75 13.77 14.67
C LYS A 136 28.98 14.66 15.66
N GLU A 137 27.90 15.31 15.23
CA GLU A 137 27.20 16.33 16.02
C GLU A 137 26.07 15.79 16.91
N LYS A 138 25.60 14.56 16.70
CA LYS A 138 24.55 13.93 17.53
C LYS A 138 24.91 12.49 17.92
N PRO A 139 25.28 12.23 19.19
CA PRO A 139 25.60 10.88 19.67
C PRO A 139 24.36 10.02 19.94
N HIS A 140 23.16 10.63 20.07
CA HIS A 140 21.89 9.90 20.14
C HIS A 140 21.38 9.60 18.72
N GLN A 141 21.22 8.32 18.37
CA GLN A 141 20.64 7.88 17.11
C GLN A 141 19.42 6.98 17.33
N VAL A 142 18.24 7.47 16.96
CA VAL A 142 17.00 6.69 16.93
C VAL A 142 16.76 6.16 15.51
N VAL A 143 16.76 4.84 15.35
CA VAL A 143 16.38 4.15 14.11
C VAL A 143 15.02 3.49 14.30
N LEU A 144 14.10 3.75 13.38
CA LEU A 144 12.77 3.13 13.34
C LEU A 144 12.67 2.18 12.14
N THR A 145 12.55 0.88 12.40
CA THR A 145 12.40 -0.15 11.37
C THR A 145 10.94 -0.55 11.21
N ASN A 146 10.37 -0.13 10.09
CA ASN A 146 9.02 -0.46 9.67
C ASN A 146 8.97 -1.83 8.97
N GLY A 147 7.86 -2.54 9.18
CA GLY A 147 7.58 -3.78 8.49
C GLY A 147 6.25 -4.41 8.91
N ILE A 148 5.54 -4.96 7.94
CA ILE A 148 4.29 -5.72 8.12
C ILE A 148 4.47 -6.95 9.04
N ALA A 149 3.37 -7.57 9.46
CA ALA A 149 3.35 -8.85 10.14
C ALA A 149 4.12 -9.94 9.35
N GLY A 150 4.76 -10.86 10.07
CA GLY A 150 5.48 -12.00 9.46
C GLY A 150 6.76 -11.68 8.67
N ILE A 151 7.08 -10.40 8.41
CA ILE A 151 8.21 -10.00 7.53
C ILE A 151 9.61 -10.28 8.11
N GLY A 152 9.68 -10.59 9.41
CA GLY A 152 10.92 -10.93 10.11
C GLY A 152 11.52 -9.84 11.00
N LYS A 153 10.76 -8.81 11.42
CA LYS A 153 11.22 -7.73 12.33
C LYS A 153 12.03 -8.26 13.52
N SER A 154 11.40 -9.05 14.38
CA SER A 154 12.03 -9.64 15.57
C SER A 154 13.17 -10.62 15.21
N PHE A 155 13.10 -11.32 14.08
CA PHE A 155 14.19 -12.18 13.61
C PHE A 155 15.44 -11.37 13.20
N ALA A 156 15.28 -10.15 12.67
CA ALA A 156 16.38 -9.23 12.41
C ALA A 156 17.02 -8.76 13.73
N VAL A 157 16.20 -8.40 14.73
CA VAL A 157 16.65 -8.02 16.07
C VAL A 157 17.43 -9.16 16.75
N GLN A 158 16.86 -10.37 16.78
CA GLN A 158 17.50 -11.56 17.34
C GLN A 158 18.85 -11.87 16.67
N LYS A 159 18.92 -11.75 15.34
CA LYS A 159 20.16 -11.95 14.58
C LYS A 159 21.23 -10.90 14.88
N PHE A 160 20.86 -9.62 14.94
CA PHE A 160 21.76 -8.52 15.32
C PHE A 160 22.35 -8.73 16.72
N ILE A 161 21.50 -9.09 17.69
CA ILE A 161 21.92 -9.35 19.08
C ILE A 161 22.85 -10.56 19.16
N LEU A 162 22.54 -11.64 18.45
CA LEU A 162 23.38 -12.85 18.42
C LEU A 162 24.76 -12.56 17.82
N ASP A 163 24.83 -11.81 16.70
CA ASP A 163 26.10 -11.44 16.08
C ASP A 163 26.95 -10.49 16.95
N TRP A 164 26.32 -9.61 17.74
CA TRP A 164 27.03 -8.81 18.74
C TRP A 164 27.55 -9.68 19.91
N ALA A 165 26.70 -10.57 20.43
CA ALA A 165 27.00 -11.37 21.60
C ALA A 165 28.18 -12.33 21.39
N GLU A 166 28.31 -12.87 20.17
CA GLU A 166 29.35 -13.83 19.79
C GLU A 166 30.67 -13.19 19.33
N GLY A 167 30.67 -11.92 18.95
CA GLY A 167 31.85 -11.24 18.40
C GLY A 167 31.82 -11.00 16.88
N ASN A 168 30.79 -11.47 16.17
CA ASN A 168 30.71 -11.43 14.70
C ASN A 168 30.55 -10.00 14.13
N SER A 169 29.88 -9.09 14.86
CA SER A 169 29.64 -7.71 14.42
C SER A 169 29.45 -6.73 15.59
N ASN A 170 29.37 -5.43 15.29
CA ASN A 170 28.99 -4.36 16.24
C ASN A 170 29.81 -4.31 17.54
N GLN A 171 31.08 -4.71 17.49
CA GLN A 171 31.99 -4.76 18.65
C GLN A 171 32.38 -3.38 19.18
N ASP A 172 32.04 -2.33 18.44
CA ASP A 172 32.05 -0.91 18.81
C ASP A 172 30.93 -0.50 19.79
N VAL A 173 30.06 -1.44 20.21
CA VAL A 173 28.98 -1.28 21.20
C VAL A 173 29.27 -2.13 22.45
N ASP A 174 29.24 -1.48 23.61
CA ASP A 174 29.53 -2.05 24.93
C ASP A 174 28.39 -2.91 25.47
N PHE A 175 27.15 -2.41 25.39
CA PHE A 175 25.95 -3.07 25.91
C PHE A 175 24.83 -3.04 24.86
N VAL A 176 24.18 -4.18 24.63
CA VAL A 176 22.95 -4.26 23.83
C VAL A 176 21.83 -4.79 24.71
N PHE A 177 20.87 -3.92 25.04
CA PHE A 177 19.67 -4.25 25.80
C PHE A 177 18.51 -4.53 24.86
N PHE A 178 17.69 -5.53 25.20
CA PHE A 178 16.51 -5.92 24.43
C PHE A 178 15.27 -5.81 25.32
N LEU A 179 14.33 -4.96 24.92
CA LEU A 179 13.06 -4.72 25.60
C LEU A 179 11.92 -4.93 24.59
N ALA A 180 11.13 -6.00 24.72
CA ALA A 180 9.93 -6.15 23.87
C ALA A 180 8.78 -5.30 24.41
N PHE A 181 8.00 -4.65 23.54
CA PHE A 181 6.85 -3.83 23.95
C PHE A 181 5.72 -4.63 24.58
N ARG A 182 5.59 -5.93 24.24
CA ARG A 182 4.71 -6.90 24.92
C ARG A 182 5.11 -7.13 26.38
N GLU A 183 6.41 -7.10 26.67
CA GLU A 183 6.98 -7.23 28.03
C GLU A 183 6.83 -5.88 28.77
N LEU A 184 7.09 -4.74 28.11
CA LEU A 184 6.99 -3.39 28.69
C LEU A 184 5.57 -3.01 29.15
N HIS A 185 4.52 -3.47 28.45
CA HIS A 185 3.14 -3.18 28.84
C HIS A 185 2.70 -3.86 30.15
N MET A 186 3.40 -4.89 30.63
CA MET A 186 3.01 -5.63 31.84
C MET A 186 3.35 -4.92 33.15
N PHE A 187 4.18 -3.87 33.11
CA PHE A 187 4.58 -3.13 34.30
C PHE A 187 3.48 -2.18 34.78
N LYS A 188 3.30 -2.10 36.10
CA LYS A 188 2.34 -1.20 36.76
C LYS A 188 3.05 -0.36 37.81
N GLY A 189 2.57 0.88 38.00
CA GLY A 189 3.16 1.85 38.91
C GLY A 189 4.47 2.43 38.37
N GLU A 190 5.19 3.16 39.24
CA GLU A 190 6.40 3.87 38.86
C GLU A 190 7.66 3.01 38.97
N LYS A 191 8.54 3.11 37.97
CA LYS A 191 9.86 2.48 37.93
C LYS A 191 10.92 3.44 37.41
N SER A 192 12.18 3.11 37.69
CA SER A 192 13.33 3.76 37.06
C SER A 192 13.84 2.93 35.89
N PHE A 193 14.57 3.56 34.96
CA PHE A 193 15.08 2.86 33.78
C PHE A 193 16.05 1.72 34.18
N LEU A 194 16.87 1.94 35.21
CA LEU A 194 17.70 0.88 35.81
C LEU A 194 16.88 -0.33 36.29
N GLN A 195 15.73 -0.11 36.94
CA GLN A 195 14.86 -1.20 37.38
C GLN A 195 14.30 -1.98 36.16
N VAL A 196 13.90 -1.28 35.10
CA VAL A 196 13.44 -1.93 33.86
C VAL A 196 14.56 -2.78 33.25
N LEU A 197 15.79 -2.26 33.13
CA LEU A 197 16.92 -3.04 32.58
C LEU A 197 17.23 -4.30 33.40
N ILE A 198 17.13 -4.24 34.74
CA ILE A 198 17.36 -5.40 35.62
C ILE A 198 16.21 -6.39 35.54
N ASP A 199 14.96 -5.93 35.52
CA ASP A 199 13.78 -6.78 35.40
C ASP A 199 13.81 -7.58 34.09
N PHE A 200 14.28 -6.96 32.99
CA PHE A 200 14.46 -7.62 31.69
C PHE A 200 15.70 -8.54 31.63
N HIS A 201 16.74 -8.25 32.42
CA HIS A 201 18.01 -8.97 32.39
C HIS A 201 18.51 -9.36 33.80
N PRO A 202 17.83 -10.29 34.51
CA PRO A 202 18.05 -10.54 35.95
C PRO A 202 19.42 -11.11 36.37
N SER A 203 20.34 -11.33 35.42
CA SER A 203 21.75 -11.63 35.69
C SER A 203 22.60 -10.40 36.00
N LEU A 204 22.04 -9.20 35.83
CA LEU A 204 22.66 -7.91 36.13
C LEU A 204 22.17 -7.37 37.47
N GLN A 205 23.05 -6.66 38.17
CA GLN A 205 22.79 -5.96 39.43
C GLN A 205 22.84 -4.44 39.18
N LEU A 206 22.33 -3.64 40.12
CA LEU A 206 22.43 -2.17 40.04
C LEU A 206 23.89 -1.70 39.85
N SER A 207 24.82 -2.33 40.58
CA SER A 207 26.26 -2.09 40.49
C SER A 207 26.93 -2.60 39.20
N ASP A 208 26.25 -3.43 38.38
CA ASP A 208 26.72 -3.73 37.01
C ASP A 208 26.35 -2.61 36.01
N LEU A 209 25.58 -1.59 36.43
CA LEU A 209 24.96 -0.57 35.58
C LEU A 209 25.27 0.88 36.00
N GLU A 210 26.06 1.12 37.04
CA GLU A 210 26.35 2.49 37.54
C GLU A 210 27.10 3.36 36.50
N SER A 211 27.88 2.75 35.61
CA SER A 211 28.67 3.40 34.54
C SER A 211 27.96 3.47 33.17
N LEU A 212 26.64 3.27 33.10
CA LEU A 212 25.93 3.17 31.82
C LEU A 212 25.96 4.45 30.97
N ASN A 213 25.99 5.62 31.62
CA ASN A 213 26.01 6.93 30.94
C ASN A 213 27.31 7.17 30.14
N GLU A 214 28.40 6.50 30.51
CA GLU A 214 29.73 6.61 29.90
C GLU A 214 29.99 5.50 28.86
N SER A 215 29.08 4.52 28.78
CA SER A 215 29.20 3.32 27.96
C SER A 215 28.46 3.43 26.63
N ARG A 216 29.02 2.91 25.54
CA ARG A 216 28.35 2.87 24.22
C ARG A 216 27.23 1.84 24.23
N THR A 217 26.02 2.32 24.49
CA THR A 217 24.84 1.47 24.72
C THR A 217 23.93 1.47 23.49
N THR A 218 23.38 0.31 23.13
CA THR A 218 22.23 0.19 22.22
C THR A 218 21.03 -0.36 22.98
N VAL A 219 19.88 0.31 22.90
CA VAL A 219 18.61 -0.17 23.45
C VAL A 219 17.69 -0.52 22.29
N ILE A 220 17.22 -1.77 22.24
CA ILE A 220 16.32 -2.26 21.20
C ILE A 220 14.90 -2.41 21.79
N LEU A 221 13.95 -1.71 21.20
CA LEU A 221 12.52 -1.71 21.54
C LEU A 221 11.74 -2.47 20.44
N ASP A 222 11.51 -3.77 20.64
CA ASP A 222 10.91 -4.64 19.60
C ASP A 222 9.38 -4.68 19.72
N GLY A 223 8.67 -4.51 18.60
CA GLY A 223 7.22 -4.70 18.49
C GLY A 223 6.36 -3.56 19.03
N PHE A 224 6.65 -2.29 18.70
CA PHE A 224 5.85 -1.14 19.20
C PHE A 224 4.35 -1.28 18.89
N ASP A 225 4.02 -1.88 17.75
CA ASP A 225 2.67 -2.22 17.29
C ASP A 225 1.94 -3.33 18.09
N GLU A 226 2.59 -3.85 19.13
CA GLU A 226 2.09 -4.87 20.06
C GLU A 226 1.75 -4.29 21.44
N SER A 227 2.08 -3.01 21.68
CA SER A 227 1.81 -2.37 22.96
C SER A 227 0.39 -1.80 23.06
N ARG A 228 -0.19 -1.83 24.26
CA ARG A 228 -1.34 -0.99 24.63
C ARG A 228 -0.90 0.26 25.42
N LEU A 229 0.40 0.58 25.46
CA LEU A 229 0.96 1.79 26.07
C LEU A 229 0.79 3.01 25.15
N HIS A 230 0.21 4.09 25.65
CA HIS A 230 0.02 5.33 24.89
C HIS A 230 1.18 6.32 25.18
N LEU A 231 2.11 6.46 24.23
CA LEU A 231 3.28 7.34 24.37
C LEU A 231 2.92 8.81 24.07
N ASP A 232 2.51 9.59 25.08
CA ASP A 232 2.24 11.03 24.92
C ASP A 232 3.55 11.85 24.90
N PHE A 233 4.01 12.21 23.70
CA PHE A 233 5.20 13.02 23.49
C PHE A 233 5.04 14.51 23.88
N HIS A 234 3.82 14.97 24.20
CA HIS A 234 3.53 16.37 24.55
C HIS A 234 3.39 16.59 26.07
N LYS A 235 2.79 15.64 26.80
CA LYS A 235 2.52 15.74 28.26
C LYS A 235 3.52 15.00 29.14
N SER A 236 4.54 14.36 28.55
CA SER A 236 5.62 13.68 29.28
C SER A 236 6.38 14.61 30.23
N ASN A 237 6.51 14.24 31.51
CA ASN A 237 7.44 14.90 32.42
C ASN A 237 8.88 14.66 31.94
N THR A 238 9.66 15.74 31.78
CA THR A 238 11.05 15.64 31.33
C THR A 238 11.93 15.13 32.46
N ILE A 239 12.58 13.99 32.25
CA ILE A 239 13.47 13.33 33.21
C ILE A 239 14.81 13.00 32.55
N THR A 240 15.90 13.09 33.31
CA THR A 240 17.27 12.96 32.79
C THR A 240 18.10 11.88 33.48
N SER A 241 17.62 11.33 34.60
CA SER A 241 18.32 10.31 35.37
C SER A 241 17.74 8.92 35.15
N ILE A 242 18.60 7.94 34.82
CA ILE A 242 18.27 6.51 34.74
C ILE A 242 17.75 5.92 36.08
N SER A 243 17.97 6.63 37.20
CA SER A 243 17.56 6.24 38.54
C SER A 243 16.24 6.88 39.00
N GLU A 244 15.75 7.90 38.30
CA GLU A 244 14.49 8.60 38.60
C GLU A 244 13.29 7.69 38.32
N ARG A 245 12.24 7.78 39.16
CA ARG A 245 11.05 6.92 39.05
C ARG A 245 9.89 7.67 38.41
N THR A 246 9.25 7.04 37.42
CA THR A 246 8.07 7.56 36.72
C THR A 246 7.33 6.40 36.02
N SER A 247 6.28 6.67 35.26
CA SER A 247 5.57 5.65 34.48
C SER A 247 6.43 5.11 33.33
N VAL A 248 6.18 3.87 32.87
CA VAL A 248 6.99 3.24 31.82
C VAL A 248 6.82 3.95 30.47
N GLU A 249 5.63 4.50 30.18
CA GLU A 249 5.39 5.38 29.04
C GLU A 249 6.30 6.61 29.08
N ASN A 250 6.44 7.24 30.25
CA ASN A 250 7.26 8.43 30.42
C ASN A 250 8.77 8.12 30.36
N LEU A 251 9.21 6.96 30.87
CA LEU A 251 10.58 6.45 30.66
C LEU A 251 10.88 6.30 29.16
N LEU A 252 9.99 5.65 28.41
CA LEU A 252 10.18 5.37 26.97
C LEU A 252 10.16 6.65 26.13
N VAL A 253 9.26 7.58 26.41
CA VAL A 253 9.24 8.89 25.74
C VAL A 253 10.53 9.68 25.99
N ASN A 254 11.07 9.66 27.22
CA ASN A 254 12.32 10.37 27.54
C ASN A 254 13.58 9.66 26.98
N LEU A 255 13.55 8.33 26.81
CA LEU A 255 14.57 7.59 26.08
C LEU A 255 14.57 7.95 24.58
N ILE A 256 13.40 7.97 23.93
CA ILE A 256 13.25 8.30 22.50
C ILE A 256 13.57 9.79 22.22
N LYS A 257 13.40 10.67 23.20
CA LYS A 257 13.82 12.08 23.13
C LYS A 257 15.33 12.28 23.33
N GLY A 258 16.09 11.26 23.75
CA GLY A 258 17.49 11.37 24.14
C GLY A 258 17.73 12.07 25.48
N ASN A 259 16.69 12.30 26.29
CA ASN A 259 16.81 12.89 27.62
C ASN A 259 17.45 11.90 28.62
N ILE A 260 17.14 10.61 28.45
CA ILE A 260 17.77 9.49 29.16
C ILE A 260 18.75 8.81 28.20
N LEU A 261 19.97 8.52 28.66
CA LEU A 261 21.06 7.94 27.86
C LEU A 261 21.32 8.69 26.53
N PRO A 262 21.75 9.97 26.59
CA PRO A 262 22.00 10.81 25.41
C PRO A 262 23.12 10.30 24.47
N ASN A 263 23.90 9.30 24.89
CA ASN A 263 24.93 8.62 24.09
C ASN A 263 24.50 7.24 23.58
N ALA A 264 23.24 6.84 23.79
CA ALA A 264 22.74 5.54 23.35
C ALA A 264 22.13 5.58 21.96
N ASN A 265 22.36 4.49 21.22
CA ASN A 265 21.62 4.15 20.02
C ASN A 265 20.28 3.51 20.43
N VAL A 266 19.17 3.95 19.84
CA VAL A 266 17.84 3.38 20.07
C VAL A 266 17.35 2.74 18.77
N TRP A 267 17.02 1.46 18.80
CA TRP A 267 16.41 0.77 17.65
C TRP A 267 14.97 0.38 17.98
N ILE A 268 14.01 0.88 17.22
CA ILE A 268 12.59 0.59 17.41
C ILE A 268 12.10 -0.24 16.23
N THR A 269 11.36 -1.34 16.46
CA THR A 269 10.66 -2.05 15.38
C THR A 269 9.15 -1.86 15.50
N SER A 270 8.46 -1.68 14.37
CA SER A 270 7.02 -1.43 14.35
C SER A 270 6.35 -1.91 13.06
N ARG A 271 5.06 -2.23 13.13
CA ARG A 271 4.16 -2.14 11.98
C ARG A 271 4.00 -0.68 11.58
N PRO A 272 3.86 -0.38 10.27
CA PRO A 272 3.86 1.00 9.80
C PRO A 272 2.73 1.86 10.41
N ALA A 273 1.53 1.29 10.60
CA ALA A 273 0.38 2.02 11.15
C ALA A 273 0.53 2.47 12.62
N ALA A 274 1.36 1.79 13.43
CA ALA A 274 1.65 2.22 14.81
C ALA A 274 2.85 3.19 14.87
N ALA A 275 3.77 3.11 13.91
CA ALA A 275 5.00 3.90 13.86
C ALA A 275 4.73 5.41 13.89
N ASN A 276 3.63 5.87 13.27
CA ASN A 276 3.20 7.26 13.21
C ASN A 276 2.96 7.91 14.60
N GLN A 277 2.80 7.13 15.67
CA GLN A 277 2.69 7.68 17.04
C GLN A 277 4.01 8.29 17.54
N ILE A 278 5.14 8.02 16.89
CA ILE A 278 6.45 8.59 17.20
C ILE A 278 6.71 9.78 16.26
N PRO A 279 6.75 11.03 16.76
CA PRO A 279 6.97 12.20 15.91
C PRO A 279 8.32 12.13 15.18
N ALA A 280 8.32 12.30 13.85
CA ALA A 280 9.49 12.14 12.99
C ALA A 280 10.73 12.97 13.42
N LYS A 281 10.53 14.13 14.07
CA LYS A 281 11.59 14.95 14.67
C LYS A 281 12.46 14.24 15.74
N TYR A 282 12.03 13.09 16.24
CA TYR A 282 12.77 12.23 17.18
C TYR A 282 13.34 10.96 16.52
N VAL A 283 13.27 10.83 15.20
CA VAL A 283 13.75 9.65 14.45
C VAL A 283 14.84 10.09 13.47
N ASN A 284 16.08 9.64 13.69
CA ASN A 284 17.22 9.99 12.84
C ASN A 284 17.16 9.27 11.48
N MET A 285 16.65 8.03 11.46
CA MET A 285 16.50 7.25 10.22
C MET A 285 15.31 6.30 10.30
N VAL A 286 14.50 6.28 9.24
CA VAL A 286 13.54 5.21 8.99
C VAL A 286 14.17 4.16 8.07
N THR A 287 13.96 2.89 8.40
CA THR A 287 14.34 1.74 7.59
C THR A 287 13.14 0.83 7.39
N GLU A 288 13.16 0.02 6.35
CA GLU A 288 12.03 -0.85 6.03
C GLU A 288 12.51 -2.23 5.58
N ILE A 289 11.94 -3.27 6.21
CA ILE A 289 12.19 -4.66 5.85
C ILE A 289 11.26 -5.05 4.71
N ARG A 290 11.84 -5.39 3.56
CA ARG A 290 11.15 -5.69 2.30
C ARG A 290 11.06 -7.21 2.03
N GLY A 291 11.43 -8.04 3.00
CA GLY A 291 11.29 -9.50 2.96
C GLY A 291 12.36 -10.21 2.13
N PHE A 292 11.94 -11.24 1.39
CA PHE A 292 12.76 -12.07 0.51
C PHE A 292 12.54 -11.75 -0.98
N ASN A 293 13.63 -11.46 -1.68
CA ASN A 293 13.71 -11.48 -3.14
C ASN A 293 13.75 -12.93 -3.68
N ASP A 294 13.64 -13.10 -5.01
CA ASP A 294 13.55 -14.42 -5.65
C ASP A 294 14.78 -15.34 -5.43
N ALA A 295 15.95 -14.78 -5.08
CA ALA A 295 17.13 -15.55 -4.69
C ALA A 295 17.07 -15.96 -3.21
N GLN A 296 16.72 -15.04 -2.31
CA GLN A 296 16.52 -15.30 -0.88
C GLN A 296 15.43 -16.34 -0.62
N LYS A 297 14.33 -16.32 -1.40
CA LYS A 297 13.32 -17.41 -1.40
C LYS A 297 13.97 -18.77 -1.66
N ALA A 298 14.74 -18.87 -2.75
CA ALA A 298 15.36 -20.12 -3.16
C ALA A 298 16.46 -20.57 -2.18
N GLU A 299 17.18 -19.64 -1.56
CA GLU A 299 18.12 -19.89 -0.46
C GLU A 299 17.40 -20.47 0.76
N TYR A 300 16.31 -19.82 1.21
CA TYR A 300 15.50 -20.27 2.34
C TYR A 300 14.97 -21.69 2.12
N PHE A 301 14.31 -21.96 1.00
CA PHE A 301 13.77 -23.30 0.72
C PHE A 301 14.89 -24.36 0.63
N LYS A 302 16.06 -24.03 0.06
CA LYS A 302 17.23 -24.95 0.05
C LYS A 302 17.81 -25.20 1.44
N LYS A 303 17.91 -24.18 2.30
CA LYS A 303 18.35 -24.34 3.71
C LYS A 303 17.38 -25.23 4.48
N ARG A 304 16.07 -24.92 4.42
CA ARG A 304 15.01 -25.64 5.15
C ARG A 304 14.79 -27.08 4.68
N LEU A 305 14.97 -27.33 3.39
CA LEU A 305 14.81 -28.65 2.78
C LEU A 305 16.18 -29.23 2.38
N SER A 306 17.23 -28.89 3.10
CA SER A 306 18.59 -29.38 2.85
C SER A 306 18.75 -30.91 2.92
N PRO A 307 17.98 -31.68 3.73
CA PRO A 307 17.99 -33.14 3.65
C PRO A 307 17.35 -33.72 2.36
N ASP A 308 16.58 -32.92 1.62
CA ASP A 308 15.91 -33.34 0.39
C ASP A 308 15.84 -32.19 -0.64
N LEU A 309 16.95 -32.03 -1.36
CA LEU A 309 17.07 -31.04 -2.43
C LEU A 309 16.14 -31.32 -3.64
N SER A 310 15.53 -32.51 -3.73
CA SER A 310 14.53 -32.83 -4.76
C SER A 310 13.17 -32.20 -4.40
N LEU A 311 12.75 -32.36 -3.15
CA LEU A 311 11.60 -31.68 -2.56
C LEU A 311 11.79 -30.17 -2.56
N ALA A 312 12.99 -29.67 -2.24
CA ALA A 312 13.32 -28.25 -2.35
C ALA A 312 13.06 -27.69 -3.76
N LYS A 313 13.48 -28.42 -4.81
CA LYS A 313 13.22 -28.05 -6.21
C LYS A 313 11.72 -28.09 -6.55
N ARG A 314 10.99 -29.13 -6.12
CA ARG A 314 9.52 -29.25 -6.33
C ARG A 314 8.76 -28.08 -5.68
N VAL A 315 9.07 -27.75 -4.42
CA VAL A 315 8.47 -26.63 -3.68
C VAL A 315 8.74 -25.29 -4.38
N ILE A 316 10.00 -25.00 -4.73
CA ILE A 316 10.37 -23.76 -5.45
C ILE A 316 9.65 -23.68 -6.82
N SER A 317 9.52 -24.79 -7.54
CA SER A 317 8.85 -24.83 -8.84
C SER A 317 7.34 -24.58 -8.73
N HIS A 318 6.68 -25.21 -7.75
CA HIS A 318 5.24 -25.05 -7.54
C HIS A 318 4.89 -23.63 -7.06
N ILE A 319 5.65 -23.07 -6.12
CA ILE A 319 5.48 -21.68 -5.68
C ILE A 319 5.65 -20.72 -6.87
N LYS A 320 6.66 -20.92 -7.73
CA LYS A 320 6.85 -20.11 -8.94
C LYS A 320 5.75 -20.29 -10.01
N SER A 321 5.01 -21.40 -10.01
CA SER A 321 3.89 -21.59 -10.95
C SER A 321 2.63 -20.81 -10.59
N SER A 322 2.47 -20.38 -9.34
CA SER A 322 1.34 -19.54 -8.91
C SER A 322 1.83 -18.17 -8.46
N GLN A 323 1.46 -17.14 -9.22
CA GLN A 323 1.86 -15.75 -8.96
C GLN A 323 1.46 -15.29 -7.54
N THR A 324 0.29 -15.72 -7.05
CA THR A 324 -0.16 -15.46 -5.67
C THR A 324 0.82 -16.04 -4.65
N LEU A 325 1.24 -17.31 -4.83
CA LEU A 325 2.12 -17.98 -3.87
C LEU A 325 3.53 -17.41 -3.89
N ASP A 326 4.06 -17.08 -5.07
CA ASP A 326 5.38 -16.46 -5.20
C ASP A 326 5.45 -15.05 -4.59
N MET A 327 4.38 -14.25 -4.69
CA MET A 327 4.29 -12.96 -3.98
C MET A 327 4.24 -13.16 -2.46
N MET A 328 3.38 -14.07 -1.98
CA MET A 328 3.24 -14.31 -0.55
C MET A 328 4.53 -14.83 0.07
N CYS A 329 5.27 -15.68 -0.64
CA CYS A 329 6.60 -16.14 -0.25
C CYS A 329 7.70 -15.06 -0.31
N GLN A 330 7.40 -13.79 -0.61
CA GLN A 330 8.32 -12.70 -0.27
C GLN A 330 8.28 -12.39 1.23
N ILE A 331 7.23 -12.79 1.96
CA ILE A 331 7.16 -12.72 3.41
C ILE A 331 7.68 -14.05 3.99
N PRO A 332 8.71 -14.04 4.87
CA PRO A 332 9.31 -15.27 5.39
C PRO A 332 8.32 -16.24 6.06
N ILE A 333 7.25 -15.74 6.70
CA ILE A 333 6.26 -16.61 7.34
C ILE A 333 5.51 -17.51 6.35
N PHE A 334 5.23 -17.04 5.12
CA PHE A 334 4.59 -17.88 4.10
C PHE A 334 5.58 -18.87 3.48
N CYS A 335 6.88 -18.59 3.48
CA CYS A 335 7.88 -19.61 3.18
C CYS A 335 7.91 -20.72 4.24
N TRP A 336 7.79 -20.38 5.53
CA TRP A 336 7.70 -21.36 6.62
C TRP A 336 6.40 -22.20 6.54
N ILE A 337 5.24 -21.58 6.33
CA ILE A 337 3.96 -22.28 6.08
C ILE A 337 4.09 -23.22 4.87
N SER A 338 4.66 -22.74 3.76
CA SER A 338 4.87 -23.54 2.54
C SER A 338 5.81 -24.73 2.77
N VAL A 339 6.88 -24.57 3.56
CA VAL A 339 7.77 -25.69 3.92
C VAL A 339 7.00 -26.76 4.68
N ILE A 340 6.21 -26.39 5.69
CA ILE A 340 5.42 -27.35 6.48
C ILE A 340 4.37 -28.05 5.62
N LEU A 341 3.59 -27.28 4.87
CA LEU A 341 2.53 -27.76 3.99
C LEU A 341 3.05 -28.75 2.94
N PHE A 342 4.02 -28.32 2.14
CA PHE A 342 4.47 -29.10 0.99
C PHE A 342 5.44 -30.22 1.37
N GLN A 343 6.01 -30.23 2.57
CA GLN A 343 6.68 -31.41 3.12
C GLN A 343 5.73 -32.61 3.17
N ASP A 344 4.55 -32.46 3.75
CA ASP A 344 3.62 -33.59 3.89
C ASP A 344 2.89 -33.87 2.57
N VAL A 345 2.39 -32.84 1.87
CA VAL A 345 1.68 -33.01 0.58
C VAL A 345 2.54 -33.71 -0.48
N PHE A 346 3.83 -33.41 -0.61
CA PHE A 346 4.68 -34.04 -1.62
C PHE A 346 5.35 -35.36 -1.17
N ARG A 347 5.21 -35.75 0.10
CA ARG A 347 5.67 -37.04 0.64
C ARG A 347 4.58 -38.11 0.72
N GLU A 348 3.32 -37.73 0.94
CA GLU A 348 2.23 -38.72 1.13
C GLU A 348 1.71 -39.36 -0.19
N GLY A 349 2.27 -38.99 -1.34
CA GLY A 349 2.40 -39.91 -2.50
C GLY A 349 1.10 -40.41 -3.16
N GLY A 350 0.13 -39.54 -3.43
CA GLY A 350 -1.10 -39.90 -4.15
C GLY A 350 -1.85 -38.68 -4.70
N ASP A 351 -3.13 -38.88 -5.09
CA ASP A 351 -4.04 -37.89 -5.70
C ASP A 351 -4.49 -36.73 -4.77
N THR A 352 -3.63 -36.29 -3.85
CA THR A 352 -3.88 -35.06 -3.08
C THR A 352 -3.72 -33.85 -4.00
N GLU A 353 -4.85 -33.22 -4.38
CA GLU A 353 -4.86 -31.91 -5.05
C GLU A 353 -3.89 -30.95 -4.37
N THR A 354 -2.99 -30.34 -5.14
CA THR A 354 -2.06 -29.32 -4.64
C THR A 354 -2.82 -28.00 -4.46
N PRO A 355 -2.80 -27.36 -3.28
CA PRO A 355 -3.44 -26.07 -3.05
C PRO A 355 -3.11 -25.03 -4.11
N GLN A 356 -4.14 -24.45 -4.73
CA GLN A 356 -4.01 -23.40 -5.75
C GLN A 356 -4.38 -22.02 -5.20
N THR A 357 -5.32 -21.97 -4.25
CA THR A 357 -5.76 -20.76 -3.57
C THR A 357 -5.13 -20.62 -2.17
N LEU A 358 -5.16 -19.41 -1.60
CA LEU A 358 -4.65 -19.19 -0.24
C LEU A 358 -5.52 -19.87 0.82
N THR A 359 -6.84 -19.92 0.59
CA THR A 359 -7.78 -20.62 1.47
C THR A 359 -7.47 -22.12 1.52
N GLU A 360 -7.09 -22.72 0.39
CA GLU A 360 -6.64 -24.12 0.33
C GLU A 360 -5.30 -24.33 1.05
N MET A 361 -4.35 -23.41 0.92
CA MET A 361 -3.11 -23.48 1.71
C MET A 361 -3.40 -23.47 3.21
N MET A 362 -4.32 -22.62 3.67
CA MET A 362 -4.68 -22.52 5.09
C MET A 362 -5.48 -23.73 5.58
N ALA A 363 -6.41 -24.25 4.78
CA ALA A 363 -7.16 -25.47 5.08
C ALA A 363 -6.24 -26.69 5.19
N HIS A 364 -5.32 -26.88 4.24
CA HIS A 364 -4.33 -27.96 4.32
C HIS A 364 -3.32 -27.74 5.45
N PHE A 365 -2.87 -26.50 5.71
CA PHE A 365 -1.96 -26.19 6.83
C PHE A 365 -2.62 -26.55 8.17
N LEU A 366 -3.87 -26.15 8.40
CA LEU A 366 -4.65 -26.53 9.58
C LEU A 366 -4.73 -28.06 9.73
N PHE A 367 -5.16 -28.76 8.68
CA PHE A 367 -5.23 -30.24 8.70
C PHE A 367 -3.87 -30.88 9.02
N VAL A 368 -2.77 -30.37 8.44
CA VAL A 368 -1.41 -30.83 8.71
C VAL A 368 -1.01 -30.61 10.16
N GLN A 369 -1.30 -29.45 10.77
CA GLN A 369 -0.96 -29.21 12.18
C GLN A 369 -1.77 -30.10 13.13
N THR A 370 -3.08 -30.27 12.91
CA THR A 370 -3.89 -31.21 13.72
C THR A 370 -3.34 -32.64 13.60
N LYS A 371 -2.98 -33.09 12.39
CA LYS A 371 -2.36 -34.40 12.14
C LYS A 371 -1.00 -34.57 12.82
N ARG A 372 -0.21 -33.51 12.93
CA ARG A 372 1.08 -33.49 13.63
C ARG A 372 0.91 -33.52 15.15
N GLN A 373 -0.09 -32.83 15.69
CA GLN A 373 -0.40 -32.82 17.12
C GLN A 373 -0.77 -34.23 17.63
N SER A 374 -1.74 -34.90 17.02
CA SER A 374 -2.23 -36.20 17.52
C SER A 374 -1.16 -37.31 17.47
N ARG A 375 -0.26 -37.27 16.48
CA ARG A 375 0.90 -38.17 16.36
C ARG A 375 1.85 -38.13 17.57
N ASN A 376 1.87 -37.04 18.34
CA ASN A 376 2.73 -36.91 19.52
C ASN A 376 2.13 -37.50 20.80
N TYR A 377 0.82 -37.75 20.84
CA TYR A 377 0.10 -38.19 22.04
C TYR A 377 -0.56 -39.57 21.88
N GLU A 378 -1.04 -39.93 20.69
CA GLU A 378 -1.74 -41.20 20.45
C GLU A 378 -0.84 -42.25 19.80
N LYS A 379 -0.53 -43.32 20.55
CA LYS A 379 0.19 -44.51 20.04
C LYS A 379 -0.66 -45.40 19.10
N LYS A 380 -1.77 -44.90 18.57
CA LYS A 380 -2.62 -45.58 17.58
C LYS A 380 -2.83 -44.65 16.39
N SER A 381 -2.49 -45.11 15.19
CA SER A 381 -2.72 -44.36 13.96
C SER A 381 -4.21 -44.39 13.58
N GLU A 382 -4.96 -43.36 13.97
CA GLU A 382 -6.32 -43.13 13.44
C GLU A 382 -6.29 -42.99 11.91
N THR A 383 -7.09 -43.81 11.22
CA THR A 383 -6.94 -44.06 9.77
C THR A 383 -7.81 -43.21 8.85
N SER A 384 -8.67 -42.30 9.35
CA SER A 384 -9.48 -41.42 8.50
C SER A 384 -9.43 -39.94 8.91
N LYS A 385 -9.31 -39.06 7.90
CA LYS A 385 -9.16 -37.60 8.07
C LYS A 385 -10.29 -36.97 8.88
N GLU A 386 -11.51 -37.47 8.71
CA GLU A 386 -12.71 -36.94 9.35
C GLU A 386 -12.69 -37.12 10.87
N LYS A 387 -12.28 -38.30 11.37
CA LYS A 387 -12.23 -38.58 12.81
C LYS A 387 -11.25 -37.65 13.52
N LEU A 388 -10.05 -37.52 12.94
CA LEU A 388 -8.99 -36.62 13.40
C LEU A 388 -9.49 -35.16 13.54
N LEU A 389 -10.23 -34.63 12.57
CA LEU A 389 -10.75 -33.26 12.67
C LEU A 389 -11.96 -33.17 13.62
N LYS A 390 -12.79 -34.21 13.69
CA LYS A 390 -13.96 -34.28 14.56
C LYS A 390 -13.60 -34.34 16.05
N SER A 391 -12.51 -35.01 16.42
CA SER A 391 -12.04 -35.10 17.81
C SER A 391 -11.48 -33.78 18.35
N HIS A 392 -10.91 -32.92 17.49
CA HIS A 392 -10.38 -31.61 17.88
C HIS A 392 -11.33 -30.44 17.53
N ARG A 393 -12.54 -30.73 17.03
CA ARG A 393 -13.50 -29.74 16.49
C ARG A 393 -13.83 -28.61 17.47
N ASP A 394 -14.12 -28.95 18.72
CA ASP A 394 -14.53 -28.01 19.76
C ASP A 394 -13.44 -26.95 20.03
N PHE A 395 -12.21 -27.40 20.32
CA PHE A 395 -11.06 -26.52 20.52
C PHE A 395 -10.78 -25.61 19.31
N LEU A 396 -10.86 -26.15 18.09
CA LEU A 396 -10.64 -25.38 16.86
C LEU A 396 -11.72 -24.32 16.62
N LEU A 397 -12.98 -24.59 16.99
CA LEU A 397 -14.07 -23.62 16.91
C LEU A 397 -14.01 -22.56 18.02
N LYS A 398 -13.65 -22.93 19.27
CA LYS A 398 -13.34 -21.97 20.34
C LYS A 398 -12.21 -21.02 19.93
N LEU A 399 -11.15 -21.55 19.34
CA LEU A 399 -10.02 -20.77 18.81
C LEU A 399 -10.45 -19.83 17.66
N GLY A 400 -11.37 -20.28 16.81
CA GLY A 400 -12.01 -19.45 15.81
C GLY A 400 -12.88 -18.33 16.38
N LYS A 401 -13.60 -18.58 17.49
CA LYS A 401 -14.34 -17.54 18.23
C LYS A 401 -13.40 -16.47 18.77
N LEU A 402 -12.32 -16.86 19.45
CA LEU A 402 -11.28 -15.95 19.93
C LEU A 402 -10.73 -15.10 18.78
N ALA A 403 -10.41 -15.73 17.65
CA ALA A 403 -9.91 -15.03 16.47
C ALA A 403 -10.91 -13.97 15.95
N PHE A 404 -12.19 -14.32 15.82
CA PHE A 404 -13.24 -13.44 15.30
C PHE A 404 -13.56 -12.27 16.22
N VAL A 405 -13.74 -12.51 17.52
CA VAL A 405 -14.04 -11.46 18.52
C VAL A 405 -12.90 -10.45 18.56
N GLN A 406 -11.65 -10.92 18.66
CA GLN A 406 -10.49 -10.06 18.80
C GLN A 406 -10.13 -9.34 17.48
N LEU A 407 -10.45 -9.92 16.32
CA LEU A 407 -10.28 -9.29 15.01
C LEU A 407 -11.20 -8.07 14.82
N GLN A 408 -12.44 -8.12 15.33
CA GLN A 408 -13.37 -6.96 15.28
C GLN A 408 -12.83 -5.74 16.05
N GLU A 409 -12.06 -5.99 17.12
CA GLU A 409 -11.39 -4.96 17.93
C GLU A 409 -9.94 -4.67 17.49
N ASN A 410 -9.48 -5.26 16.38
CA ASN A 410 -8.11 -5.15 15.85
C ASN A 410 -7.01 -5.53 16.87
N LYS A 411 -7.31 -6.45 17.79
CA LYS A 411 -6.38 -6.99 18.79
C LYS A 411 -5.61 -8.19 18.20
N LEU A 412 -4.28 -8.19 18.37
CA LEU A 412 -3.39 -9.30 17.98
C LEU A 412 -2.84 -10.11 19.18
N ILE A 413 -2.93 -9.55 20.39
CA ILE A 413 -2.42 -10.17 21.63
C ILE A 413 -3.56 -10.33 22.62
N PHE A 414 -3.67 -11.56 23.12
CA PHE A 414 -4.70 -12.06 24.02
C PHE A 414 -4.05 -12.52 25.33
N TYR A 415 -4.76 -12.32 26.42
CA TYR A 415 -4.37 -12.74 27.76
C TYR A 415 -5.22 -13.95 28.19
N GLU A 416 -4.90 -14.56 29.32
CA GLU A 416 -5.65 -15.71 29.84
C GLU A 416 -7.15 -15.42 30.00
N ASP A 417 -7.54 -14.17 30.25
CA ASP A 417 -8.94 -13.78 30.43
C ASP A 417 -9.69 -13.66 29.09
N ASP A 418 -9.04 -13.14 28.03
CA ASP A 418 -9.57 -13.17 26.65
C ASP A 418 -9.84 -14.63 26.19
N LEU A 419 -8.99 -15.59 26.61
CA LEU A 419 -9.17 -17.02 26.33
C LEU A 419 -10.36 -17.62 27.10
N LYS A 420 -10.47 -17.32 28.40
CA LYS A 420 -11.58 -17.79 29.26
C LYS A 420 -12.94 -17.29 28.77
N GLU A 421 -13.03 -16.03 28.33
CA GLU A 421 -14.25 -15.46 27.72
C GLU A 421 -14.68 -16.21 26.44
N CYS A 422 -13.72 -16.80 25.72
CA CYS A 422 -13.97 -17.64 24.55
C CYS A 422 -14.16 -19.13 24.88
N GLY A 423 -14.17 -19.51 26.17
CA GLY A 423 -14.34 -20.89 26.62
C GLY A 423 -13.11 -21.78 26.46
N ILE A 424 -11.92 -21.20 26.28
CA ILE A 424 -10.64 -21.93 26.19
C ILE A 424 -10.00 -21.97 27.58
N ASP A 425 -9.78 -23.16 28.13
CA ASP A 425 -8.96 -23.29 29.33
C ASP A 425 -7.46 -23.16 28.99
N VAL A 426 -6.69 -22.56 29.90
CA VAL A 426 -5.26 -22.33 29.77
C VAL A 426 -4.48 -23.66 29.82
N GLU A 427 -5.00 -24.65 30.53
CA GLU A 427 -4.42 -25.99 30.58
C GLU A 427 -4.89 -26.86 29.39
N GLU A 428 -6.14 -26.72 28.92
CA GLU A 428 -6.57 -27.22 27.59
C GLU A 428 -5.62 -26.71 26.49
N ALA A 429 -5.42 -25.39 26.39
CA ALA A 429 -4.49 -24.78 25.42
C ALA A 429 -3.02 -25.21 25.61
N SER A 430 -2.64 -25.70 26.80
CA SER A 430 -1.30 -26.24 27.07
C SER A 430 -1.16 -27.71 26.68
N VAL A 431 -2.25 -28.50 26.64
CA VAL A 431 -2.27 -29.84 26.00
C VAL A 431 -2.05 -29.74 24.48
N TYR A 432 -2.56 -28.68 23.86
CA TYR A 432 -2.36 -28.38 22.44
C TYR A 432 -0.98 -27.78 22.09
N SER A 433 0.03 -27.88 22.96
CA SER A 433 1.31 -27.14 22.86
C SER A 433 1.98 -27.10 21.47
N GLY A 434 2.09 -28.23 20.76
CA GLY A 434 2.68 -28.28 19.42
C GLY A 434 1.85 -27.56 18.35
N PHE A 435 0.53 -27.70 18.42
CA PHE A 435 -0.42 -26.96 17.60
C PHE A 435 -0.39 -25.45 17.92
N CYS A 436 -0.42 -25.09 19.20
CA CYS A 436 -0.28 -23.70 19.66
C CYS A 436 1.03 -23.07 19.15
N ASN A 437 2.18 -23.74 19.32
CA ASN A 437 3.48 -23.25 18.84
C ASN A 437 3.57 -23.04 17.30
N THR A 438 2.59 -23.52 16.52
CA THR A 438 2.49 -23.27 15.07
C THR A 438 1.34 -22.35 14.65
N VAL A 439 0.32 -22.16 15.51
CA VAL A 439 -0.93 -21.45 15.19
C VAL A 439 -1.18 -20.30 16.17
N LEU A 440 -1.34 -20.61 17.45
CA LEU A 440 -1.58 -19.67 18.56
C LEU A 440 -0.38 -19.73 19.53
N ARG A 441 0.66 -18.95 19.26
CA ARG A 441 1.91 -19.01 20.03
C ARG A 441 1.69 -18.51 21.45
N LYS A 442 1.98 -19.39 22.42
CA LYS A 442 2.07 -19.09 23.85
C LYS A 442 3.48 -18.60 24.15
N GLU A 443 3.60 -17.46 24.84
CA GLU A 443 4.85 -17.00 25.42
C GLU A 443 4.69 -16.74 26.92
N GLU A 444 5.68 -17.15 27.70
CA GLU A 444 5.77 -16.83 29.12
C GLU A 444 6.60 -15.58 29.30
N VAL A 445 5.96 -14.55 29.84
CA VAL A 445 6.44 -13.18 29.99
C VAL A 445 6.94 -12.98 31.43
N PHE A 446 7.63 -11.87 31.70
CA PHE A 446 7.95 -11.46 33.07
C PHE A 446 6.71 -11.52 33.98
N PHE A 447 6.94 -11.85 35.25
CA PHE A 447 5.91 -12.15 36.25
C PHE A 447 5.10 -13.45 35.99
N GLN A 448 5.66 -14.41 35.23
CA GLN A 448 5.06 -15.75 34.97
C GLN A 448 3.70 -15.71 34.25
N LYS A 449 3.38 -14.58 33.59
CA LYS A 449 2.13 -14.43 32.84
C LYS A 449 2.25 -15.05 31.45
N LYS A 450 1.22 -15.77 31.02
CA LYS A 450 1.10 -16.33 29.67
C LYS A 450 0.45 -15.29 28.75
N VAL A 451 1.04 -15.00 27.61
CA VAL A 451 0.40 -14.24 26.51
C VAL A 451 0.26 -15.12 25.27
N PHE A 452 -0.79 -14.86 24.51
CA PHE A 452 -1.17 -15.64 23.34
C PHE A 452 -1.36 -14.72 22.14
N PHE A 453 -0.88 -15.15 20.97
CA PHE A 453 -1.08 -14.43 19.71
C PHE A 453 -1.07 -15.41 18.54
N PHE A 454 -1.82 -15.13 17.49
CA PHE A 454 -1.69 -15.91 16.26
C PHE A 454 -0.32 -15.65 15.64
N VAL A 455 0.32 -16.70 15.13
CA VAL A 455 1.65 -16.61 14.51
C VAL A 455 1.68 -15.62 13.33
N HIS A 456 0.51 -15.35 12.72
CA HIS A 456 0.33 -14.30 11.71
C HIS A 456 -1.15 -13.84 11.63
N LEU A 457 -1.40 -12.57 11.27
CA LEU A 457 -2.75 -12.01 11.17
C LEU A 457 -3.65 -12.79 10.19
N THR A 458 -3.15 -13.22 9.03
CA THR A 458 -3.97 -14.02 8.10
C THR A 458 -4.35 -15.39 8.64
N ILE A 459 -3.68 -15.89 9.69
CA ILE A 459 -4.10 -17.11 10.41
C ILE A 459 -5.28 -16.77 11.33
N GLN A 460 -5.23 -15.64 12.04
CA GLN A 460 -6.37 -15.11 12.80
C GLN A 460 -7.59 -14.85 11.88
N GLU A 461 -7.41 -14.21 10.73
CA GLU A 461 -8.50 -14.01 9.75
C GLU A 461 -9.08 -15.33 9.22
N PHE A 462 -8.25 -16.35 8.99
CA PHE A 462 -8.70 -17.68 8.58
C PHE A 462 -9.49 -18.39 9.69
N PHE A 463 -9.01 -18.34 10.94
CA PHE A 463 -9.71 -18.90 12.09
C PHE A 463 -11.05 -18.18 12.38
N ALA A 464 -11.08 -16.87 12.22
CA ALA A 464 -12.32 -16.08 12.27
C ALA A 464 -13.30 -16.53 11.17
N ALA A 465 -12.81 -16.76 9.95
CA ALA A 465 -13.64 -17.24 8.84
C ALA A 465 -14.18 -18.66 9.05
N LEU A 466 -13.41 -19.59 9.65
CA LEU A 466 -13.89 -20.93 10.04
C LEU A 466 -15.06 -20.84 11.02
N TYR A 467 -14.93 -19.99 12.04
CA TYR A 467 -15.97 -19.82 13.06
C TYR A 467 -17.22 -19.15 12.51
N VAL A 468 -17.08 -18.08 11.71
CA VAL A 468 -18.23 -17.44 11.06
C VAL A 468 -18.90 -18.39 10.06
N TYR A 469 -18.15 -19.17 9.29
CA TYR A 469 -18.71 -20.22 8.42
C TYR A 469 -19.58 -21.18 9.24
N GLU A 470 -19.10 -21.66 10.40
CA GLU A 470 -19.84 -22.60 11.24
C GLU A 470 -21.10 -21.98 11.87
N CYS A 471 -21.02 -20.74 12.37
CA CYS A 471 -22.19 -19.99 12.83
C CYS A 471 -23.24 -19.79 11.74
N LEU A 472 -22.81 -19.54 10.49
CA LEU A 472 -23.72 -19.42 9.34
C LEU A 472 -24.33 -20.78 8.95
N ALA A 473 -23.52 -21.84 8.89
CA ALA A 473 -23.95 -23.19 8.53
C ALA A 473 -24.93 -23.81 9.55
N THR A 474 -24.78 -23.46 10.83
CA THR A 474 -25.64 -23.93 11.94
C THR A 474 -26.78 -22.96 12.29
N ASN A 475 -26.85 -21.80 11.62
CA ASN A 475 -27.72 -20.66 11.95
C ASN A 475 -27.54 -20.12 13.40
N ASN A 476 -26.43 -20.44 14.07
CA ASN A 476 -26.09 -19.92 15.40
C ASN A 476 -25.53 -18.49 15.29
N THR A 477 -26.43 -17.53 15.05
CA THR A 477 -26.10 -16.12 14.78
C THR A 477 -25.87 -15.26 16.02
N ARG A 478 -25.93 -15.83 17.24
CA ARG A 478 -25.86 -15.08 18.51
C ARG A 478 -24.62 -14.19 18.62
N ASP A 479 -23.45 -14.78 18.33
CA ASP A 479 -22.16 -14.08 18.36
C ASP A 479 -21.87 -13.27 17.06
N LEU A 480 -22.75 -13.38 16.05
CA LEU A 480 -22.70 -12.56 14.82
C LEU A 480 -23.60 -11.31 14.89
N GLY A 481 -24.52 -11.23 15.86
CA GLY A 481 -25.55 -10.20 15.93
C GLY A 481 -25.00 -8.77 16.03
N SER A 482 -23.91 -8.57 16.78
CA SER A 482 -23.18 -7.30 16.91
C SER A 482 -22.39 -6.92 15.66
N PHE A 483 -22.08 -7.88 14.79
CA PHE A 483 -21.31 -7.65 13.56
C PHE A 483 -22.21 -7.38 12.35
N LEU A 484 -23.36 -8.06 12.26
CA LEU A 484 -24.28 -8.03 11.11
C LEU A 484 -25.58 -7.23 11.32
N ASP A 485 -25.73 -6.54 12.46
CA ASP A 485 -26.90 -5.71 12.82
C ASP A 485 -28.24 -6.44 12.62
N LEU A 486 -28.33 -7.68 13.09
CA LEU A 486 -29.46 -8.57 12.82
C LEU A 486 -30.72 -8.16 13.61
N LYS A 487 -31.84 -7.98 12.90
CA LYS A 487 -33.15 -7.58 13.45
C LYS A 487 -34.27 -8.62 13.27
N GLU A 488 -34.05 -9.60 12.39
CA GLU A 488 -35.05 -10.55 11.89
C GLU A 488 -34.38 -11.91 11.61
N GLU A 489 -35.16 -12.96 11.40
CA GLU A 489 -34.62 -14.22 10.84
C GLU A 489 -34.13 -13.97 9.40
N ASN A 490 -32.99 -14.56 9.03
CA ASN A 490 -32.36 -14.36 7.72
C ASN A 490 -31.95 -15.72 7.15
N SER A 491 -32.08 -15.90 5.82
CA SER A 491 -31.54 -17.10 5.19
C SER A 491 -30.00 -17.08 5.21
N LEU A 492 -29.37 -18.25 5.13
CA LEU A 492 -27.92 -18.39 4.96
C LEU A 492 -27.36 -17.49 3.85
N LEU A 493 -28.05 -17.42 2.71
CA LEU A 493 -27.64 -16.60 1.58
C LEU A 493 -27.72 -15.09 1.90
N ASP A 494 -28.68 -14.66 2.70
CA ASP A 494 -28.85 -13.26 3.08
C ASP A 494 -27.89 -12.84 4.19
N LEU A 495 -27.56 -13.74 5.12
CA LEU A 495 -26.46 -13.55 6.05
C LEU A 495 -25.09 -13.47 5.33
N LEU A 496 -24.87 -14.28 4.30
CA LEU A 496 -23.67 -14.18 3.44
C LEU A 496 -23.61 -12.85 2.67
N LYS A 497 -24.73 -12.39 2.08
CA LYS A 497 -24.81 -11.05 1.44
C LYS A 497 -24.51 -9.94 2.46
N LYS A 498 -25.13 -9.97 3.63
CA LYS A 498 -24.88 -9.02 4.73
C LYS A 498 -23.43 -9.02 5.16
N THR A 499 -22.77 -10.18 5.19
CA THR A 499 -21.34 -10.30 5.51
C THR A 499 -20.46 -9.67 4.44
N VAL A 500 -20.73 -9.92 3.15
CA VAL A 500 -20.06 -9.24 2.02
C VAL A 500 -20.23 -7.73 2.13
N ASP A 501 -21.46 -7.27 2.38
CA ASP A 501 -21.80 -5.86 2.47
C ASP A 501 -21.13 -5.16 3.66
N LYS A 502 -21.13 -5.78 4.84
CA LYS A 502 -20.48 -5.25 6.05
C LYS A 502 -18.97 -5.12 5.89
N VAL A 503 -18.33 -6.06 5.21
CA VAL A 503 -16.90 -5.96 4.86
C VAL A 503 -16.67 -4.84 3.85
N CYS A 504 -17.55 -4.70 2.86
CA CYS A 504 -17.50 -3.63 1.85
C CYS A 504 -17.68 -2.21 2.42
N GLU A 505 -18.39 -2.04 3.53
CA GLU A 505 -18.53 -0.76 4.24
C GLU A 505 -17.23 -0.30 4.93
N LYS A 506 -16.33 -1.22 5.28
CA LYS A 506 -15.10 -0.93 6.05
C LYS A 506 -13.98 -0.42 5.12
N LYS A 507 -13.90 0.90 4.95
CA LYS A 507 -12.95 1.64 4.07
C LYS A 507 -11.46 1.22 4.14
N ASN A 508 -11.00 0.58 5.21
CA ASN A 508 -9.60 0.20 5.43
C ASN A 508 -9.20 -1.23 5.00
N GLY A 509 -10.16 -2.07 4.55
CA GLY A 509 -9.87 -3.42 4.03
C GLY A 509 -9.39 -4.46 5.07
N HIS A 510 -9.54 -4.19 6.37
CA HIS A 510 -9.06 -5.06 7.47
C HIS A 510 -9.79 -6.41 7.62
N LEU A 511 -10.80 -6.66 6.79
CA LEU A 511 -11.56 -7.93 6.73
C LEU A 511 -11.49 -8.55 5.33
N ASP A 512 -10.59 -8.07 4.46
CA ASP A 512 -10.47 -8.50 3.08
C ASP A 512 -10.11 -9.99 2.97
N PHE A 513 -9.16 -10.49 3.78
CA PHE A 513 -8.78 -11.89 3.73
C PHE A 513 -9.75 -12.75 4.53
N PHE A 514 -10.29 -12.26 5.65
CA PHE A 514 -11.45 -12.88 6.31
C PHE A 514 -12.58 -13.19 5.31
N LEU A 515 -12.97 -12.25 4.45
CA LEU A 515 -14.03 -12.48 3.45
C LEU A 515 -13.61 -13.50 2.36
N ARG A 516 -12.36 -13.42 1.88
CA ARG A 516 -11.79 -14.41 0.94
C ARG A 516 -11.84 -15.81 1.50
N PHE A 517 -11.38 -15.98 2.74
CA PHE A 517 -11.41 -17.25 3.45
C PHE A 517 -12.85 -17.75 3.65
N LEU A 518 -13.76 -16.90 4.12
CA LEU A 518 -15.14 -17.27 4.41
C LEU A 518 -15.85 -17.86 3.19
N LEU A 519 -15.70 -17.24 2.01
CA LEU A 519 -16.33 -17.74 0.78
C LEU A 519 -15.48 -18.84 0.10
N GLY A 520 -14.15 -18.81 0.21
CA GLY A 520 -13.27 -19.89 -0.25
C GLY A 520 -13.51 -21.22 0.50
N LEU A 521 -13.86 -21.17 1.78
CA LEU A 521 -14.25 -22.34 2.58
C LEU A 521 -15.53 -23.02 2.05
N MET A 522 -16.35 -22.33 1.25
CA MET A 522 -17.52 -22.93 0.59
C MET A 522 -17.14 -23.85 -0.58
N VAL A 523 -15.88 -23.83 -1.05
CA VAL A 523 -15.40 -24.66 -2.17
C VAL A 523 -15.23 -26.12 -1.73
N GLU A 524 -15.58 -27.04 -2.63
CA GLU A 524 -15.56 -28.48 -2.41
C GLU A 524 -14.17 -29.04 -2.02
N SER A 525 -13.08 -28.48 -2.53
CA SER A 525 -11.71 -28.84 -2.11
C SER A 525 -11.50 -28.61 -0.60
N ASN A 526 -11.84 -27.42 -0.12
CA ASN A 526 -11.73 -27.04 1.29
C ASN A 526 -12.66 -27.87 2.19
N LYS A 527 -13.89 -28.13 1.74
CA LYS A 527 -14.84 -29.01 2.44
C LYS A 527 -14.30 -30.44 2.62
N ARG A 528 -13.65 -31.01 1.60
CA ARG A 528 -13.01 -32.36 1.68
C ARG A 528 -11.83 -32.40 2.64
N VAL A 529 -11.04 -31.33 2.69
CA VAL A 529 -9.86 -31.20 3.56
C VAL A 529 -10.26 -30.98 5.02
N LEU A 530 -11.32 -30.20 5.25
CA LEU A 530 -11.83 -29.85 6.58
C LEU A 530 -13.06 -30.66 7.02
N ASN A 531 -13.33 -31.80 6.36
CA ASN A 531 -14.43 -32.69 6.73
C ASN A 531 -14.27 -33.16 8.19
N GLY A 532 -15.35 -33.09 8.97
CA GLY A 532 -15.34 -33.33 10.42
C GLY A 532 -15.18 -32.06 11.27
N LEU A 533 -14.48 -31.03 10.79
CA LEU A 533 -14.35 -29.73 11.48
C LEU A 533 -15.54 -28.81 11.21
N LEU A 534 -15.93 -28.65 9.94
CA LEU A 534 -17.00 -27.74 9.53
C LEU A 534 -18.30 -28.51 9.27
N THR A 535 -19.44 -27.82 9.38
CA THR A 535 -20.76 -28.33 9.00
C THR A 535 -20.94 -28.25 7.46
N PRO A 536 -21.33 -29.35 6.79
CA PRO A 536 -21.60 -29.33 5.36
C PRO A 536 -22.89 -28.56 5.06
N LEU A 537 -22.84 -27.63 4.10
CA LEU A 537 -24.02 -26.96 3.57
C LEU A 537 -24.81 -27.90 2.65
N ASP A 538 -26.13 -27.79 2.65
CA ASP A 538 -27.02 -28.56 1.75
C ASP A 538 -26.68 -28.27 0.27
N PRO A 539 -26.21 -29.27 -0.51
CA PRO A 539 -25.85 -29.08 -1.91
C PRO A 539 -27.04 -28.64 -2.79
N LYS A 540 -28.28 -28.94 -2.39
CA LYS A 540 -29.49 -28.56 -3.14
C LYS A 540 -29.75 -27.05 -3.13
N GLN A 541 -29.07 -26.30 -2.25
CA GLN A 541 -29.27 -24.86 -2.13
C GLN A 541 -28.42 -24.05 -3.11
N ASP A 542 -27.41 -24.63 -3.79
CA ASP A 542 -26.53 -23.92 -4.75
C ASP A 542 -25.96 -22.59 -4.20
N THR A 543 -25.70 -22.54 -2.89
CA THR A 543 -25.41 -21.29 -2.16
C THR A 543 -24.09 -20.64 -2.64
N ASP A 544 -23.13 -21.44 -3.06
CA ASP A 544 -21.87 -21.04 -3.70
C ASP A 544 -22.11 -20.36 -5.06
N LYS A 545 -22.93 -20.95 -5.94
CA LYS A 545 -23.30 -20.37 -7.24
C LYS A 545 -24.13 -19.09 -7.05
N LYS A 546 -25.02 -19.07 -6.06
CA LYS A 546 -25.85 -17.92 -5.72
C LYS A 546 -25.02 -16.75 -5.16
N ILE A 547 -24.06 -16.99 -4.28
CA ILE A 547 -23.18 -15.93 -3.78
C ILE A 547 -22.17 -15.48 -4.87
N LEU A 548 -21.63 -16.37 -5.70
CA LEU A 548 -20.84 -15.97 -6.88
C LEU A 548 -21.63 -15.08 -7.85
N THR A 549 -22.92 -15.39 -8.06
CA THR A 549 -23.83 -14.55 -8.86
C THR A 549 -24.06 -13.18 -8.20
N TYR A 550 -24.19 -13.14 -6.86
CA TYR A 550 -24.24 -11.89 -6.11
C TYR A 550 -22.96 -11.07 -6.30
N LEU A 551 -21.77 -11.64 -6.08
CA LEU A 551 -20.48 -10.95 -6.26
C LEU A 551 -20.33 -10.35 -7.68
N LYS A 552 -20.73 -11.11 -8.71
CA LYS A 552 -20.76 -10.63 -10.11
C LYS A 552 -21.77 -9.51 -10.37
N SER A 553 -22.83 -9.41 -9.57
CA SER A 553 -23.86 -8.36 -9.66
C SER A 553 -23.49 -7.05 -8.92
N ILE A 554 -22.40 -7.04 -8.14
CA ILE A 554 -21.97 -5.87 -7.36
C ILE A 554 -21.50 -4.73 -8.29
N ARG A 555 -22.43 -3.81 -8.55
CA ARG A 555 -22.26 -2.59 -9.38
C ARG A 555 -22.39 -1.29 -8.57
N ARG A 556 -22.32 -1.35 -7.23
CA ARG A 556 -22.43 -0.17 -6.37
C ARG A 556 -21.29 0.82 -6.66
N LYS A 557 -21.61 2.01 -7.18
CA LYS A 557 -20.63 3.08 -7.47
C LYS A 557 -19.84 3.52 -6.22
N THR A 558 -20.42 3.36 -5.03
CA THR A 558 -19.84 3.70 -3.72
C THR A 558 -18.73 2.76 -3.23
N LEU A 559 -18.45 1.68 -3.95
CA LEU A 559 -17.32 0.79 -3.64
C LEU A 559 -16.03 1.37 -4.19
N SER A 560 -14.96 1.36 -3.38
CA SER A 560 -13.63 1.73 -3.86
C SER A 560 -13.12 0.75 -4.94
N PRO A 561 -12.28 1.19 -5.89
CA PRO A 561 -11.56 0.32 -6.82
C PRO A 561 -10.77 -0.80 -6.13
N ASP A 562 -10.12 -0.54 -5.00
CA ASP A 562 -9.39 -1.55 -4.23
C ASP A 562 -10.34 -2.59 -3.61
N SER A 563 -11.53 -2.18 -3.13
CA SER A 563 -12.61 -3.11 -2.73
C SER A 563 -13.14 -3.92 -3.92
N CYS A 564 -13.28 -3.31 -5.10
CA CYS A 564 -13.64 -4.03 -6.33
C CYS A 564 -12.56 -5.03 -6.78
N ILE A 565 -11.29 -4.79 -6.46
CA ILE A 565 -10.17 -5.72 -6.60
C ILE A 565 -10.22 -6.82 -5.52
N ASN A 566 -10.69 -6.52 -4.30
CA ASN A 566 -10.93 -7.53 -3.27
C ASN A 566 -12.01 -8.53 -3.69
N ILE A 567 -13.18 -8.06 -4.14
CA ILE A 567 -14.28 -8.92 -4.62
C ILE A 567 -13.82 -9.87 -5.74
N PHE A 568 -12.99 -9.39 -6.66
CA PHE A 568 -12.38 -10.25 -7.69
C PHE A 568 -11.43 -11.31 -7.09
N GLN A 569 -10.57 -10.95 -6.13
CA GLN A 569 -9.72 -11.94 -5.43
C GLN A 569 -10.56 -12.97 -4.66
N THR A 570 -11.69 -12.58 -4.06
CA THR A 570 -12.62 -13.51 -3.41
C THR A 570 -13.24 -14.50 -4.41
N MET A 571 -13.60 -14.07 -5.62
CA MET A 571 -14.04 -14.99 -6.69
C MET A 571 -12.93 -15.98 -7.09
N VAL A 572 -11.68 -15.52 -7.19
CA VAL A 572 -10.52 -16.39 -7.48
C VAL A 572 -10.31 -17.42 -6.35
N GLU A 573 -10.47 -17.04 -5.10
CA GLU A 573 -10.40 -17.94 -3.94
C GLU A 573 -11.57 -18.96 -3.91
N MET A 574 -12.71 -18.62 -4.53
CA MET A 574 -13.82 -19.55 -4.80
C MET A 574 -13.61 -20.46 -6.04
N ARG A 575 -12.39 -20.55 -6.58
CA ARG A 575 -12.05 -21.22 -7.87
C ARG A 575 -12.76 -20.66 -9.12
N ASP A 576 -13.40 -19.50 -9.06
CA ASP A 576 -13.93 -18.82 -10.26
C ASP A 576 -12.79 -18.08 -10.96
N HIS A 577 -12.15 -18.76 -11.91
CA HIS A 577 -11.00 -18.24 -12.65
C HIS A 577 -11.35 -17.61 -14.00
N LYS A 578 -12.62 -17.66 -14.44
CA LYS A 578 -13.00 -17.28 -15.80
C LYS A 578 -12.47 -15.88 -16.20
N VAL A 579 -12.76 -14.85 -15.40
CA VAL A 579 -12.33 -13.46 -15.70
C VAL A 579 -10.82 -13.25 -15.57
N LYS A 580 -10.14 -14.04 -14.72
CA LYS A 580 -8.68 -14.03 -14.59
C LYS A 580 -8.03 -14.57 -15.86
N ASP A 581 -8.59 -15.65 -16.41
CA ASP A 581 -8.02 -16.33 -17.57
C ASP A 581 -8.37 -15.56 -18.87
N GLU A 582 -9.57 -14.97 -18.97
CA GLU A 582 -9.97 -14.00 -20.02
C GLU A 582 -9.01 -12.78 -20.07
N ILE A 583 -8.61 -12.22 -18.91
CA ILE A 583 -7.60 -11.14 -18.87
C ILE A 583 -6.18 -11.64 -19.17
N GLN A 584 -5.81 -12.88 -18.82
CA GLN A 584 -4.53 -13.46 -19.24
C GLN A 584 -4.43 -13.61 -20.76
N GLU A 585 -5.53 -13.93 -21.43
CA GLU A 585 -5.61 -13.98 -22.88
C GLU A 585 -5.54 -12.58 -23.49
N TYR A 586 -6.35 -11.63 -23.02
CA TYR A 586 -6.31 -10.22 -23.43
C TYR A 586 -4.91 -9.59 -23.34
N LEU A 587 -4.15 -9.92 -22.28
CA LEU A 587 -2.77 -9.45 -22.11
C LEU A 587 -1.74 -10.10 -23.05
N ARG A 588 -2.08 -11.21 -23.73
CA ARG A 588 -1.25 -11.84 -24.77
C ARG A 588 -1.54 -11.31 -26.18
N LEU A 589 -2.71 -10.69 -26.39
CA LEU A 589 -3.06 -10.12 -27.70
C LEU A 589 -2.11 -8.98 -28.10
N SER A 590 -1.78 -8.92 -29.39
CA SER A 590 -0.93 -7.91 -30.02
C SER A 590 -1.65 -6.59 -30.23
N ASP A 591 -2.89 -6.63 -30.75
CA ASP A 591 -3.85 -5.53 -30.68
C ASP A 591 -4.94 -5.84 -29.64
N ARG A 592 -5.45 -4.79 -29.02
CA ARG A 592 -6.44 -4.79 -27.93
C ARG A 592 -7.53 -3.72 -28.13
N SER A 593 -7.51 -3.03 -29.27
CA SER A 593 -8.39 -1.89 -29.59
C SER A 593 -9.88 -2.28 -29.62
N GLU A 594 -10.21 -3.43 -30.21
CA GLU A 594 -11.58 -3.86 -30.43
C GLU A 594 -12.25 -4.50 -29.19
N THR A 595 -11.47 -5.07 -28.28
CA THR A 595 -12.00 -5.85 -27.14
C THR A 595 -12.61 -4.94 -26.06
N GLU A 596 -13.92 -5.03 -25.86
CA GLU A 596 -14.59 -4.28 -24.78
C GLU A 596 -14.41 -4.99 -23.41
N LEU A 597 -13.91 -4.26 -22.42
CA LEU A 597 -13.72 -4.76 -21.06
C LEU A 597 -14.89 -4.33 -20.16
N THR A 598 -15.54 -5.27 -19.48
CA THR A 598 -16.54 -4.93 -18.46
C THR A 598 -15.88 -4.42 -17.16
N PRO A 599 -16.60 -3.73 -16.26
CA PRO A 599 -16.02 -3.29 -14.98
C PRO A 599 -15.39 -4.39 -14.12
N LEU A 600 -15.81 -5.66 -14.25
CA LEU A 600 -15.19 -6.78 -13.54
C LEU A 600 -13.86 -7.20 -14.20
N HIS A 601 -13.77 -7.16 -15.53
CA HIS A 601 -12.51 -7.29 -16.26
C HIS A 601 -11.53 -6.18 -15.88
N CYS A 602 -12.01 -4.95 -15.68
CA CYS A 602 -11.17 -3.84 -15.21
C CYS A 602 -10.63 -4.07 -13.78
N SER A 603 -11.43 -4.61 -12.84
CA SER A 603 -10.91 -5.05 -11.53
C SER A 603 -9.80 -6.10 -11.68
N ALA A 604 -10.01 -7.11 -12.54
CA ALA A 604 -9.05 -8.18 -12.76
C ALA A 604 -7.75 -7.69 -13.41
N LEU A 605 -7.86 -6.83 -14.43
CA LEU A 605 -6.72 -6.20 -15.09
C LEU A 605 -5.95 -5.27 -14.14
N ALA A 606 -6.64 -4.46 -13.33
CA ALA A 606 -5.99 -3.64 -12.31
C ALA A 606 -5.21 -4.50 -11.31
N PHE A 607 -5.82 -5.56 -10.78
CA PHE A 607 -5.13 -6.54 -9.95
C PHE A 607 -3.89 -7.13 -10.66
N MET A 608 -4.01 -7.53 -11.92
CA MET A 608 -2.93 -8.19 -12.67
C MET A 608 -1.75 -7.26 -12.98
N LEU A 609 -2.01 -5.99 -13.30
CA LEU A 609 -0.97 -4.94 -13.38
C LEU A 609 -0.30 -4.74 -12.01
N LEU A 610 -1.11 -4.68 -10.95
CA LEU A 610 -0.62 -4.59 -9.58
C LEU A 610 0.20 -5.79 -9.10
N VAL A 611 0.01 -6.99 -9.65
CA VAL A 611 0.80 -8.18 -9.29
C VAL A 611 1.92 -8.51 -10.29
N SER A 612 1.99 -7.83 -11.44
CA SER A 612 3.06 -8.01 -12.44
C SER A 612 4.45 -7.70 -11.86
N LYS A 613 5.46 -8.54 -12.17
CA LYS A 613 6.85 -8.30 -11.75
C LYS A 613 7.52 -7.10 -12.43
N ASN A 614 6.95 -6.61 -13.53
CA ASN A 614 7.46 -5.45 -14.27
C ASN A 614 6.66 -4.19 -13.89
N THR A 615 7.32 -3.04 -13.87
CA THR A 615 6.64 -1.73 -13.87
C THR A 615 5.96 -1.51 -15.22
N LEU A 616 4.74 -0.96 -15.22
CA LEU A 616 4.09 -0.54 -16.46
C LEU A 616 4.70 0.80 -16.91
N GLU A 617 5.11 0.91 -18.17
CA GLU A 617 5.67 2.19 -18.67
C GLU A 617 4.60 3.28 -18.70
N GLU A 618 3.44 3.01 -19.31
CA GLU A 618 2.32 3.95 -19.41
C GLU A 618 0.97 3.26 -19.14
N LEU A 619 0.19 3.82 -18.20
CA LEU A 619 -1.21 3.50 -17.99
C LEU A 619 -2.08 4.62 -18.59
N ASN A 620 -2.56 4.43 -19.82
CA ASN A 620 -3.49 5.36 -20.46
C ASN A 620 -4.93 4.80 -20.36
N LEU A 621 -5.81 5.47 -19.61
CA LEU A 621 -7.18 4.98 -19.38
C LEU A 621 -8.11 5.11 -20.61
N LYS A 622 -7.78 5.96 -21.59
CA LYS A 622 -8.53 6.08 -22.84
C LYS A 622 -8.34 4.87 -23.75
N ARG A 623 -7.12 4.30 -23.80
CA ARG A 623 -6.80 3.11 -24.62
C ARG A 623 -7.58 1.84 -24.24
N TYR A 624 -8.20 1.80 -23.07
CA TYR A 624 -9.10 0.70 -22.69
C TYR A 624 -10.52 1.03 -23.14
N LYS A 625 -11.06 0.21 -24.06
CA LYS A 625 -12.45 0.22 -24.49
C LYS A 625 -13.34 -0.28 -23.35
N THR A 626 -13.79 0.63 -22.51
CA THR A 626 -14.63 0.35 -21.35
C THR A 626 -15.41 1.60 -20.90
N SER A 627 -16.45 1.36 -20.10
CA SER A 627 -17.24 2.39 -19.42
C SER A 627 -16.43 3.19 -18.38
N GLU A 628 -16.96 4.34 -17.97
CA GLU A 628 -16.37 5.20 -16.92
C GLU A 628 -16.10 4.45 -15.60
N GLU A 629 -17.00 3.55 -15.19
CA GLU A 629 -16.81 2.68 -14.01
C GLU A 629 -15.68 1.65 -14.21
N GLY A 630 -15.47 1.19 -15.45
CA GLY A 630 -14.31 0.36 -15.79
C GLY A 630 -12.99 1.13 -15.67
N ARG A 631 -12.94 2.37 -16.21
CA ARG A 631 -11.79 3.27 -16.04
C ARG A 631 -11.52 3.59 -14.58
N ARG A 632 -12.55 3.85 -13.77
CA ARG A 632 -12.43 4.05 -12.31
C ARG A 632 -11.75 2.87 -11.62
N ARG A 633 -12.11 1.63 -12.00
CA ARG A 633 -11.52 0.41 -11.44
C ARG A 633 -10.07 0.15 -11.86
N LEU A 634 -9.55 0.85 -12.88
CA LEU A 634 -8.15 0.80 -13.27
C LEU A 634 -7.25 1.78 -12.50
N ILE A 635 -7.81 2.76 -11.75
CA ILE A 635 -7.02 3.74 -10.98
C ILE A 635 -5.96 3.09 -10.06
N PRO A 636 -6.23 1.99 -9.33
CA PRO A 636 -5.20 1.37 -8.49
C PRO A 636 -3.92 0.99 -9.26
N ALA A 637 -4.01 0.67 -10.56
CA ALA A 637 -2.83 0.35 -11.36
C ALA A 637 -1.83 1.51 -11.51
N VAL A 638 -2.24 2.77 -11.24
CA VAL A 638 -1.37 3.97 -11.24
C VAL A 638 -0.16 3.78 -10.33
N ARG A 639 -0.32 3.20 -9.14
CA ARG A 639 0.79 2.92 -8.21
C ARG A 639 1.72 1.78 -8.67
N SER A 640 1.53 1.27 -9.89
CA SER A 640 2.44 0.36 -10.60
C SER A 640 2.96 0.87 -11.96
N SER A 641 2.55 2.08 -12.39
CA SER A 641 2.96 2.68 -13.66
C SER A 641 3.95 3.83 -13.49
N LYS A 642 4.84 4.02 -14.47
CA LYS A 642 5.76 5.18 -14.52
C LYS A 642 5.07 6.44 -15.03
N LYS A 643 4.19 6.30 -16.01
CA LYS A 643 3.30 7.36 -16.50
C LYS A 643 1.85 6.92 -16.33
N ALA A 644 0.99 7.85 -15.90
CA ALA A 644 -0.46 7.66 -15.87
C ALA A 644 -1.13 8.79 -16.65
N VAL A 645 -1.99 8.42 -17.60
CA VAL A 645 -2.76 9.35 -18.43
C VAL A 645 -4.25 9.10 -18.18
N LEU A 646 -4.86 10.06 -17.48
CA LEU A 646 -6.27 10.11 -17.13
C LEU A 646 -6.96 11.31 -17.82
N LYS A 647 -6.36 11.80 -18.92
CA LYS A 647 -6.87 12.87 -19.78
C LYS A 647 -8.31 12.58 -20.25
N ASP A 648 -9.21 13.57 -20.16
CA ASP A 648 -10.64 13.45 -20.50
C ASP A 648 -11.30 12.15 -19.98
N CYS A 649 -11.05 11.81 -18.72
CA CYS A 649 -11.63 10.62 -18.07
C CYS A 649 -12.78 10.95 -17.11
N LYS A 650 -13.22 12.21 -17.05
CA LYS A 650 -14.24 12.75 -16.12
C LYS A 650 -13.92 12.44 -14.65
N VAL A 651 -12.66 12.64 -14.26
CA VAL A 651 -12.11 12.36 -12.93
C VAL A 651 -12.91 13.08 -11.82
N THR A 652 -13.65 12.30 -11.03
CA THR A 652 -14.47 12.81 -9.91
C THR A 652 -13.64 13.00 -8.63
N ALA A 653 -14.22 13.56 -7.57
CA ALA A 653 -13.54 13.70 -6.27
C ALA A 653 -13.07 12.34 -5.71
N GLU A 654 -13.92 11.31 -5.79
CA GLU A 654 -13.58 9.94 -5.38
C GLU A 654 -12.40 9.37 -6.16
N TRP A 655 -12.30 9.65 -7.48
CA TRP A 655 -11.14 9.23 -8.27
C TRP A 655 -9.84 9.89 -7.76
N VAL A 656 -9.92 11.15 -7.32
CA VAL A 656 -8.78 11.87 -6.75
C VAL A 656 -8.39 11.33 -5.38
N GLU A 657 -9.33 10.91 -4.52
CA GLU A 657 -9.00 10.18 -3.29
C GLU A 657 -8.15 8.92 -3.59
N HIS A 658 -8.53 8.15 -4.61
CA HIS A 658 -7.79 6.94 -5.00
C HIS A 658 -6.44 7.23 -5.69
N LEU A 659 -6.33 8.34 -6.42
CA LEU A 659 -5.05 8.84 -6.94
C LEU A 659 -4.13 9.33 -5.82
N THR A 660 -4.67 9.98 -4.78
CA THR A 660 -3.92 10.42 -3.60
C THR A 660 -3.31 9.24 -2.85
N VAL A 661 -4.04 8.12 -2.68
CA VAL A 661 -3.46 6.85 -2.19
C VAL A 661 -2.36 6.31 -3.14
N GLY A 662 -2.49 6.54 -4.44
CA GLY A 662 -1.48 6.23 -5.45
C GLY A 662 -0.19 7.06 -5.34
N LEU A 663 -0.29 8.34 -5.00
CA LEU A 663 0.84 9.25 -4.80
C LEU A 663 1.56 8.98 -3.47
N LYS A 664 0.81 8.74 -2.39
CA LYS A 664 1.34 8.36 -1.08
C LYS A 664 1.95 6.95 -1.03
N SER A 665 1.76 6.13 -2.07
CA SER A 665 2.16 4.73 -2.06
C SER A 665 3.68 4.55 -2.02
N PRO A 666 4.26 3.95 -0.97
CA PRO A 666 5.72 3.85 -0.82
C PRO A 666 6.38 3.10 -1.98
N CYS A 667 7.34 3.77 -2.62
CA CYS A 667 8.03 3.29 -3.83
C CYS A 667 7.16 3.18 -5.10
N SER A 668 6.09 3.96 -5.21
CA SER A 668 5.39 4.18 -6.48
C SER A 668 6.39 4.51 -7.62
N PRO A 669 6.34 3.82 -8.78
CA PRO A 669 7.21 4.11 -9.91
C PRO A 669 6.77 5.37 -10.68
N LEU A 670 5.63 5.97 -10.33
CA LEU A 670 5.01 7.09 -11.02
C LEU A 670 5.90 8.34 -11.03
N ARG A 671 6.21 8.83 -12.23
CA ARG A 671 6.97 10.07 -12.52
C ARG A 671 6.16 11.05 -13.35
N VAL A 672 5.13 10.62 -14.07
CA VAL A 672 4.27 11.48 -14.90
C VAL A 672 2.81 11.21 -14.60
N LEU A 673 2.03 12.25 -14.29
CA LEU A 673 0.59 12.19 -14.07
C LEU A 673 -0.10 13.26 -14.91
N ASP A 674 -0.83 12.82 -15.93
CA ASP A 674 -1.60 13.68 -16.82
C ASP A 674 -3.09 13.56 -16.48
N LEU A 675 -3.63 14.64 -15.89
CA LEU A 675 -5.04 14.79 -15.50
C LEU A 675 -5.76 15.86 -16.35
N SER A 676 -5.17 16.26 -17.47
CA SER A 676 -5.67 17.34 -18.33
C SER A 676 -7.10 17.08 -18.85
N ILE A 677 -7.85 18.14 -19.16
CA ILE A 677 -9.24 18.03 -19.65
C ILE A 677 -10.14 17.28 -18.65
N ASN A 678 -9.96 17.52 -17.35
CA ASN A 678 -10.88 17.04 -16.31
C ASN A 678 -11.33 18.20 -15.43
N ASP A 679 -12.64 18.30 -15.16
CA ASP A 679 -13.23 19.37 -14.35
C ASP A 679 -12.94 19.20 -12.85
N LEU A 680 -11.67 19.41 -12.45
CA LEU A 680 -11.20 19.15 -11.09
C LEU A 680 -11.68 20.23 -10.11
N THR A 681 -11.47 21.51 -10.43
CA THR A 681 -11.60 22.67 -9.51
C THR A 681 -10.65 22.62 -8.31
N ASP A 682 -10.51 23.75 -7.62
CA ASP A 682 -9.56 23.93 -6.51
C ASP A 682 -9.72 22.89 -5.38
N SER A 683 -10.94 22.43 -5.10
CA SER A 683 -11.20 21.47 -4.01
C SER A 683 -10.68 20.07 -4.31
N ARG A 684 -10.63 19.64 -5.58
CA ARG A 684 -9.98 18.38 -5.95
C ARG A 684 -8.47 18.55 -6.13
N VAL A 685 -8.01 19.73 -6.55
CA VAL A 685 -6.58 20.06 -6.50
C VAL A 685 -6.06 20.04 -5.05
N GLU A 686 -6.80 20.60 -4.10
CA GLU A 686 -6.55 20.53 -2.66
C GLU A 686 -6.43 19.07 -2.18
N THR A 687 -7.36 18.18 -2.55
CA THR A 687 -7.29 16.74 -2.24
C THR A 687 -6.07 16.05 -2.88
N LEU A 688 -5.73 16.39 -4.13
CA LEU A 688 -4.54 15.87 -4.83
C LEU A 688 -3.24 16.35 -4.17
N CYS A 689 -3.22 17.60 -3.69
CA CYS A 689 -2.08 18.20 -2.99
C CYS A 689 -1.73 17.43 -1.71
N VAL A 690 -2.71 16.88 -0.99
CA VAL A 690 -2.44 15.98 0.16
C VAL A 690 -1.61 14.74 -0.25
N GLY A 691 -1.63 14.35 -1.52
CA GLY A 691 -0.76 13.31 -2.09
C GLY A 691 0.61 13.82 -2.54
N LEU A 692 0.69 15.07 -3.02
CA LEU A 692 1.94 15.70 -3.48
C LEU A 692 2.83 16.15 -2.31
N SER A 693 2.25 16.63 -1.21
CA SER A 693 2.96 17.04 0.02
C SER A 693 3.73 15.92 0.71
N ASN A 694 3.44 14.65 0.38
CA ASN A 694 3.97 13.46 1.03
C ASN A 694 5.29 13.01 0.36
N SER A 695 6.34 12.73 1.13
CA SER A 695 7.68 12.39 0.62
C SER A 695 7.75 11.09 -0.18
N CYS A 696 6.75 10.20 -0.10
CA CYS A 696 6.67 9.05 -1.01
C CYS A 696 6.27 9.46 -2.45
N CYS A 697 5.68 10.64 -2.63
CA CYS A 697 5.48 11.24 -3.93
C CYS A 697 6.83 11.56 -4.58
N ARG A 698 7.08 10.93 -5.72
CA ARG A 698 8.29 11.11 -6.54
C ARG A 698 7.95 11.51 -7.98
N LEU A 699 6.79 12.16 -8.14
CA LEU A 699 6.28 12.71 -9.39
C LEU A 699 7.24 13.79 -9.94
N LYS A 700 7.52 13.77 -11.24
CA LYS A 700 8.37 14.75 -11.94
C LYS A 700 7.57 15.66 -12.84
N GLU A 701 6.51 15.14 -13.46
CA GLU A 701 5.64 15.88 -14.37
C GLU A 701 4.19 15.75 -13.89
N LEU A 702 3.52 16.89 -13.70
CA LEU A 702 2.11 17.01 -13.35
C LEU A 702 1.42 17.91 -14.36
N ARG A 703 0.42 17.37 -15.07
CA ARG A 703 -0.40 18.16 -16.00
C ARG A 703 -1.83 18.27 -15.49
N LEU A 704 -2.26 19.52 -15.34
CA LEU A 704 -3.59 19.95 -14.90
C LEU A 704 -4.21 20.88 -15.96
N SER A 705 -3.86 20.69 -17.24
CA SER A 705 -4.28 21.56 -18.32
C SER A 705 -5.81 21.54 -18.50
N GLY A 706 -6.44 22.72 -18.50
CA GLY A 706 -7.89 22.86 -18.60
C GLY A 706 -8.70 22.38 -17.39
N CYS A 707 -8.09 22.24 -16.20
CA CYS A 707 -8.73 21.66 -15.01
C CYS A 707 -9.62 22.60 -14.17
N MET A 708 -9.80 23.85 -14.59
CA MET A 708 -10.49 24.94 -13.86
C MET A 708 -9.85 25.24 -12.49
N VAL A 709 -8.51 25.27 -12.45
CA VAL A 709 -7.73 25.72 -11.30
C VAL A 709 -7.76 27.26 -11.22
N THR A 710 -7.96 27.81 -10.02
CA THR A 710 -7.93 29.26 -9.74
C THR A 710 -6.67 29.65 -8.94
N GLU A 711 -6.57 30.91 -8.50
CA GLU A 711 -5.58 31.35 -7.51
C GLU A 711 -5.56 30.46 -6.25
N LYS A 712 -6.73 29.95 -5.81
CA LYS A 712 -6.84 29.08 -4.63
C LYS A 712 -6.17 27.73 -4.88
N GLY A 713 -6.43 27.08 -6.02
CA GLY A 713 -5.77 25.83 -6.39
C GLY A 713 -4.26 26.01 -6.55
N CYS A 714 -3.81 27.17 -7.01
CA CYS A 714 -2.39 27.51 -7.08
C CYS A 714 -1.73 27.62 -5.69
N SER A 715 -2.40 28.21 -4.69
CA SER A 715 -1.83 28.28 -3.33
C SER A 715 -1.76 26.91 -2.65
N HIS A 716 -2.71 26.01 -2.91
CA HIS A 716 -2.61 24.60 -2.49
C HIS A 716 -1.42 23.88 -3.13
N LEU A 717 -1.19 24.06 -4.44
CA LEU A 717 -0.04 23.48 -5.15
C LEU A 717 1.30 24.02 -4.61
N VAL A 718 1.40 25.34 -4.37
CA VAL A 718 2.58 25.97 -3.77
C VAL A 718 2.87 25.39 -2.38
N SER A 719 1.84 25.25 -1.52
CA SER A 719 1.99 24.65 -0.19
C SER A 719 2.47 23.19 -0.25
N ALA A 720 1.98 22.40 -1.22
CA ALA A 720 2.42 21.02 -1.40
C ALA A 720 3.88 20.92 -1.88
N LEU A 721 4.29 21.77 -2.83
CA LEU A 721 5.67 21.85 -3.29
C LEU A 721 6.63 22.40 -2.22
N GLN A 722 6.16 23.30 -1.35
CA GLN A 722 6.89 23.73 -0.15
C GLN A 722 7.06 22.59 0.87
N SER A 723 6.10 21.68 0.95
CA SER A 723 6.15 20.50 1.85
C SER A 723 7.12 19.42 1.34
N ASN A 724 7.15 19.17 0.03
CA ASN A 724 8.02 18.17 -0.62
C ASN A 724 8.78 18.81 -1.81
N PRO A 725 9.91 19.49 -1.58
CA PRO A 725 10.53 20.40 -2.57
C PRO A 725 11.33 19.73 -3.70
N SER A 726 11.68 18.45 -3.57
CA SER A 726 12.82 17.85 -4.30
C SER A 726 12.46 17.03 -5.55
N HIS A 727 11.17 16.96 -5.92
CA HIS A 727 10.67 15.94 -6.87
C HIS A 727 10.10 16.50 -8.19
N LEU A 728 9.22 17.50 -8.16
CA LEU A 728 8.54 17.99 -9.36
C LEU A 728 9.45 18.89 -10.21
N LYS A 729 9.40 18.71 -11.54
CA LYS A 729 10.20 19.42 -12.54
C LYS A 729 9.37 20.13 -13.60
N ASP A 730 8.28 19.52 -14.03
CA ASP A 730 7.38 20.03 -15.05
C ASP A 730 5.97 20.18 -14.46
N LEU A 731 5.46 21.41 -14.37
CA LEU A 731 4.08 21.71 -13.98
C LEU A 731 3.36 22.41 -15.13
N ASP A 732 2.29 21.78 -15.63
CA ASP A 732 1.43 22.37 -16.66
C ASP A 732 0.05 22.73 -16.09
N LEU A 733 -0.23 24.03 -16.09
CA LEU A 733 -1.48 24.66 -15.69
C LEU A 733 -2.09 25.48 -16.84
N SER A 734 -1.75 25.18 -18.10
CA SER A 734 -2.37 25.81 -19.27
C SER A 734 -3.90 25.70 -19.28
N TYR A 735 -4.57 26.67 -19.90
CA TYR A 735 -6.03 26.78 -19.99
C TYR A 735 -6.75 26.77 -18.61
N ASN A 736 -6.09 27.29 -17.56
CA ASN A 736 -6.65 27.56 -16.23
C ASN A 736 -6.54 29.05 -15.89
N HIS A 737 -7.19 29.50 -14.80
CA HIS A 737 -7.11 30.88 -14.33
C HIS A 737 -6.29 31.03 -13.03
N PRO A 738 -4.95 30.91 -13.07
CA PRO A 738 -4.10 31.08 -11.90
C PRO A 738 -4.11 32.51 -11.31
N GLY A 739 -4.83 33.45 -11.93
CA GLY A 739 -4.83 34.88 -11.59
C GLY A 739 -3.44 35.50 -11.56
N ASP A 740 -3.30 36.69 -10.99
CA ASP A 740 -2.00 37.34 -10.83
C ASP A 740 -1.27 36.82 -9.58
N SER A 741 -2.01 36.48 -8.52
CA SER A 741 -1.48 35.97 -7.27
C SER A 741 -0.89 34.57 -7.46
N GLY A 742 -1.63 33.65 -8.10
CA GLY A 742 -1.15 32.29 -8.36
C GLY A 742 -0.01 32.25 -9.38
N ARG A 743 -0.05 33.10 -10.43
CA ARG A 743 1.10 33.31 -11.34
C ARG A 743 2.35 33.70 -10.57
N LYS A 744 2.24 34.71 -9.70
CA LYS A 744 3.35 35.21 -8.90
C LYS A 744 3.91 34.12 -7.99
N MET A 745 3.09 33.51 -7.13
CA MET A 745 3.55 32.49 -6.18
C MET A 745 4.21 31.27 -6.85
N LEU A 746 3.68 30.82 -8.00
CA LEU A 746 4.28 29.71 -8.74
C LEU A 746 5.58 30.10 -9.45
N SER A 747 5.72 31.35 -9.91
CA SER A 747 6.96 31.85 -10.52
C SER A 747 8.05 32.06 -9.45
N GLU A 748 7.71 32.63 -8.30
CA GLU A 748 8.61 32.78 -7.15
C GLU A 748 9.12 31.41 -6.65
N LEU A 749 8.27 30.37 -6.65
CA LEU A 749 8.69 28.99 -6.34
C LEU A 749 9.58 28.37 -7.43
N LYS A 750 9.40 28.77 -8.69
CA LYS A 750 10.20 28.30 -9.83
C LYS A 750 11.63 28.87 -9.82
N ASP A 751 11.77 30.14 -9.45
CA ASP A 751 13.05 30.86 -9.46
C ASP A 751 13.87 30.64 -8.18
N ASP A 752 13.27 30.06 -7.13
CA ASP A 752 13.97 29.68 -5.90
C ASP A 752 14.72 28.34 -6.05
N SER A 753 16.05 28.42 -5.99
CA SER A 753 17.01 27.30 -6.10
C SER A 753 16.82 26.11 -5.14
N ARG A 754 15.90 26.20 -4.15
CA ARG A 754 15.53 25.09 -3.27
C ARG A 754 14.58 24.08 -3.93
N TYR A 755 13.93 24.44 -5.04
CA TYR A 755 12.96 23.62 -5.76
C TYR A 755 13.51 23.14 -7.11
N THR A 756 12.93 22.07 -7.65
CA THR A 756 13.43 21.43 -8.89
C THR A 756 12.63 21.77 -10.17
N LEU A 757 11.78 22.80 -10.12
CA LEU A 757 10.76 23.14 -11.13
C LEU A 757 11.34 23.80 -12.40
N ASP A 758 11.96 23.00 -13.26
CA ASP A 758 12.55 23.47 -14.54
C ASP A 758 11.51 24.17 -15.45
N ARG A 759 10.29 23.62 -15.54
CA ARG A 759 9.23 24.07 -16.45
C ARG A 759 7.91 24.34 -15.73
N LEU A 760 7.31 25.46 -16.10
CA LEU A 760 6.05 25.95 -15.57
C LEU A 760 5.25 26.55 -16.75
N ASN A 761 4.15 25.92 -17.14
CA ASN A 761 3.22 26.47 -18.13
C ASN A 761 2.00 27.07 -17.42
N LEU A 762 1.69 28.31 -17.74
CA LEU A 762 0.63 29.12 -17.12
C LEU A 762 -0.19 29.89 -18.18
N ASP A 763 -0.22 29.46 -19.45
CA ASP A 763 -1.09 30.14 -20.42
C ASP A 763 -2.55 30.07 -19.95
N TYR A 764 -3.23 31.23 -19.92
CA TYR A 764 -4.64 31.28 -19.57
C TYR A 764 -5.52 30.77 -20.73
N GLY A 765 -5.19 31.13 -21.97
CA GLY A 765 -6.12 31.01 -23.09
C GLY A 765 -7.43 31.83 -22.97
N GLY A 766 -7.67 32.57 -21.87
CA GLY A 766 -8.77 33.52 -21.68
C GLY A 766 -9.94 33.04 -20.78
N GLU A 767 -10.82 33.96 -20.39
CA GLU A 767 -11.91 33.69 -19.43
C GLU A 767 -12.86 32.56 -19.84
N HIS A 768 -13.07 32.37 -21.14
CA HIS A 768 -13.89 31.27 -21.66
C HIS A 768 -13.35 29.87 -21.31
N ARG A 769 -12.08 29.74 -20.88
CA ARG A 769 -11.50 28.48 -20.40
C ARG A 769 -12.05 28.05 -19.02
N MET A 770 -12.67 28.96 -18.25
CA MET A 770 -13.25 28.65 -16.93
C MET A 770 -14.68 28.11 -17.01
N LYS A 771 -14.90 27.15 -17.93
CA LYS A 771 -16.18 26.46 -18.16
C LYS A 771 -16.02 24.94 -17.97
N PRO A 772 -17.08 24.22 -17.55
CA PRO A 772 -17.04 22.77 -17.45
C PRO A 772 -17.03 22.10 -18.85
N GLY A 773 -16.42 20.92 -18.93
CA GLY A 773 -16.37 20.10 -20.14
C GLY A 773 -15.75 20.80 -21.36
N PHE A 774 -16.09 20.30 -22.56
CA PHE A 774 -15.53 20.81 -23.82
C PHE A 774 -15.91 22.25 -24.17
N LYS A 775 -16.90 22.84 -23.48
CA LYS A 775 -17.27 24.26 -23.62
C LYS A 775 -16.13 25.22 -23.27
N LYS A 776 -15.10 24.77 -22.54
CA LYS A 776 -13.85 25.53 -22.31
C LYS A 776 -12.91 25.60 -23.52
N TYR A 777 -13.14 24.77 -24.54
CA TYR A 777 -12.40 24.79 -25.81
C TYR A 777 -13.23 25.41 -26.94
N ALA A 778 -14.45 25.89 -26.65
CA ALA A 778 -15.39 26.45 -27.62
C ALA A 778 -14.75 27.51 -28.52
N PHE A 779 -14.64 27.21 -29.82
CA PHE A 779 -14.08 28.07 -30.85
C PHE A 779 -15.14 28.36 -31.91
N ARG A 780 -15.21 29.63 -32.34
CA ARG A 780 -16.23 30.09 -33.31
C ARG A 780 -15.59 30.26 -34.69
N PHE A 781 -15.85 29.29 -35.56
CA PHE A 781 -15.48 29.37 -36.97
C PHE A 781 -16.51 30.20 -37.76
N THR A 782 -16.04 30.98 -38.74
CA THR A 782 -16.85 31.52 -39.85
C THR A 782 -16.41 30.83 -41.14
N LEU A 783 -17.36 30.58 -42.04
CA LEU A 783 -17.11 29.97 -43.35
C LEU A 783 -16.56 31.02 -44.33
N ASP A 784 -15.54 30.66 -45.10
CA ASP A 784 -14.87 31.56 -46.04
C ASP A 784 -15.63 31.62 -47.39
N PRO A 785 -16.21 32.78 -47.77
CA PRO A 785 -16.86 32.97 -49.06
C PRO A 785 -15.91 32.82 -50.27
N ASN A 786 -14.60 32.76 -50.05
CA ASN A 786 -13.59 32.56 -51.09
C ASN A 786 -13.28 31.08 -51.36
N THR A 787 -13.69 30.17 -50.45
CA THR A 787 -13.60 28.71 -50.66
C THR A 787 -14.92 28.09 -51.13
N ALA A 788 -16.07 28.63 -50.68
CA ALA A 788 -17.39 28.05 -50.88
C ALA A 788 -17.72 27.75 -52.36
N HIS A 789 -18.17 26.52 -52.64
CA HIS A 789 -18.71 26.15 -53.95
C HIS A 789 -19.89 27.05 -54.35
N ARG A 790 -20.09 27.26 -55.65
CA ARG A 790 -21.10 28.19 -56.19
C ARG A 790 -22.53 27.84 -55.81
N ASN A 791 -22.85 26.57 -55.56
CA ASN A 791 -24.17 26.12 -55.09
C ASN A 791 -24.32 26.13 -53.56
N LEU A 792 -23.44 26.82 -52.82
CA LEU A 792 -23.52 26.95 -51.37
C LEU A 792 -23.77 28.42 -50.98
N LEU A 793 -24.96 28.71 -50.47
CA LEU A 793 -25.27 30.01 -49.87
C LEU A 793 -24.74 30.06 -48.43
N LEU A 794 -23.89 31.05 -48.13
CA LEU A 794 -23.49 31.35 -46.77
C LEU A 794 -24.46 32.37 -46.14
N SER A 795 -24.86 32.12 -44.90
CA SER A 795 -25.85 32.92 -44.18
C SER A 795 -25.55 33.00 -42.68
N GLU A 796 -26.37 33.74 -41.93
CA GLU A 796 -26.26 33.89 -40.47
C GLU A 796 -24.84 34.29 -40.02
N GLY A 797 -24.28 35.33 -40.65
CA GLY A 797 -22.92 35.81 -40.36
C GLY A 797 -21.80 34.86 -40.81
N ASN A 798 -22.04 34.11 -41.89
CA ASN A 798 -21.20 33.00 -42.37
C ASN A 798 -21.05 31.85 -41.36
N THR A 799 -21.95 31.72 -40.38
CA THR A 799 -21.98 30.54 -39.47
C THR A 799 -22.78 29.38 -40.04
N LYS A 800 -23.60 29.63 -41.07
CA LYS A 800 -24.47 28.66 -41.74
C LYS A 800 -24.17 28.55 -43.22
N VAL A 801 -24.32 27.34 -43.74
CA VAL A 801 -24.26 27.03 -45.17
C VAL A 801 -25.48 26.22 -45.57
N THR A 802 -26.07 26.57 -46.72
CA THR A 802 -27.25 25.90 -47.27
C THR A 802 -27.01 25.61 -48.75
N TRP A 803 -27.33 24.39 -49.20
CA TRP A 803 -27.29 24.08 -50.63
C TRP A 803 -28.40 24.82 -51.38
N VAL A 804 -28.06 25.41 -52.51
CA VAL A 804 -28.98 26.17 -53.38
C VAL A 804 -28.80 25.78 -54.83
N LYS A 805 -29.93 25.63 -55.55
CA LYS A 805 -29.94 25.22 -56.96
C LYS A 805 -29.31 26.24 -57.91
N GLU A 806 -29.37 27.53 -57.56
CA GLU A 806 -28.83 28.64 -58.35
C GLU A 806 -27.42 28.98 -57.90
N GLU A 807 -26.51 29.21 -58.86
CA GLU A 807 -25.15 29.65 -58.54
C GLU A 807 -25.15 31.01 -57.87
N GLN A 808 -24.51 31.08 -56.70
CA GLN A 808 -24.31 32.33 -55.98
C GLN A 808 -23.26 33.20 -56.70
N PRO A 809 -23.43 34.53 -56.71
CA PRO A 809 -22.63 35.47 -57.52
C PRO A 809 -21.21 35.71 -56.96
N TYR A 810 -20.57 34.68 -56.40
CA TYR A 810 -19.24 34.79 -55.82
C TYR A 810 -18.16 35.04 -56.89
N PRO A 811 -17.19 35.95 -56.64
CA PRO A 811 -16.07 36.17 -57.54
C PRO A 811 -15.26 34.90 -57.83
N PRO A 812 -14.69 34.77 -59.05
CA PRO A 812 -13.67 33.77 -59.34
C PRO A 812 -12.50 33.88 -58.36
N HIS A 813 -12.10 32.76 -57.75
CA HIS A 813 -11.06 32.72 -56.74
C HIS A 813 -10.30 31.38 -56.82
N PRO A 814 -8.96 31.34 -56.64
CA PRO A 814 -8.18 30.11 -56.70
C PRO A 814 -8.65 29.06 -55.69
N GLU A 815 -8.87 29.45 -54.43
CA GLU A 815 -9.29 28.53 -53.34
C GLU A 815 -10.73 28.02 -53.44
N ARG A 816 -11.52 28.51 -54.42
CA ARG A 816 -12.94 28.14 -54.55
C ARG A 816 -13.10 26.71 -55.06
N PHE A 817 -13.85 25.87 -54.36
CA PHE A 817 -14.23 24.55 -54.88
C PHE A 817 -15.14 24.70 -56.12
N ASP A 818 -14.88 23.91 -57.18
CA ASP A 818 -15.59 24.01 -58.47
C ASP A 818 -16.46 22.79 -58.84
N GLN A 819 -16.20 21.63 -58.22
CA GLN A 819 -16.98 20.39 -58.40
C GLN A 819 -17.49 19.82 -57.08
N CYS A 820 -16.66 19.80 -56.04
CA CYS A 820 -17.04 19.33 -54.71
C CYS A 820 -17.96 20.39 -54.05
N LEU A 821 -19.10 19.97 -53.49
CA LEU A 821 -20.03 20.83 -52.75
C LEU A 821 -19.49 21.14 -51.33
N GLN A 822 -18.34 21.81 -51.29
CA GLN A 822 -17.55 22.01 -50.08
C GLN A 822 -17.32 23.50 -49.75
N VAL A 823 -17.09 23.76 -48.48
CA VAL A 823 -16.64 25.06 -47.93
C VAL A 823 -15.73 24.82 -46.73
N MET A 824 -14.79 25.73 -46.50
CA MET A 824 -13.90 25.73 -45.33
C MET A 824 -14.07 27.00 -44.50
N SER A 825 -13.58 26.97 -43.26
CA SER A 825 -13.49 28.15 -42.41
C SER A 825 -12.46 29.17 -42.90
N GLU A 826 -12.66 30.42 -42.50
CA GLU A 826 -11.71 31.51 -42.65
C GLU A 826 -10.52 31.37 -41.67
N GLN A 827 -10.81 30.95 -40.43
CA GLN A 827 -9.80 30.69 -39.41
C GLN A 827 -9.20 29.29 -39.57
N GLY A 828 -7.88 29.20 -39.44
CA GLY A 828 -7.16 27.96 -39.15
C GLY A 828 -6.69 27.95 -37.70
N VAL A 829 -6.63 26.76 -37.09
CA VAL A 829 -6.25 26.58 -35.68
C VAL A 829 -4.97 25.74 -35.53
N GLN A 830 -4.16 26.10 -34.54
CA GLN A 830 -2.96 25.40 -34.07
C GLN A 830 -2.97 25.32 -32.52
N GLN A 831 -4.14 25.10 -31.94
CA GLN A 831 -4.40 25.01 -30.50
C GLN A 831 -5.58 24.08 -30.25
N SER A 832 -5.75 23.59 -29.03
CA SER A 832 -6.90 22.73 -28.68
C SER A 832 -8.21 23.51 -28.74
N CYS A 833 -9.16 23.02 -29.54
CA CYS A 833 -10.44 23.69 -29.83
C CYS A 833 -11.60 22.69 -29.92
N PHE A 834 -12.80 23.16 -29.60
CA PHE A 834 -14.06 22.42 -29.70
C PHE A 834 -15.07 23.25 -30.49
N PHE A 835 -15.83 22.62 -31.37
CA PHE A 835 -16.98 23.23 -32.01
C PHE A 835 -18.11 22.21 -32.17
N GLU A 836 -19.34 22.70 -32.22
CA GLU A 836 -20.53 21.90 -32.51
C GLU A 836 -21.13 22.36 -33.83
N MET A 837 -21.77 21.44 -34.57
CA MET A 837 -22.45 21.72 -35.81
C MET A 837 -23.80 21.01 -35.92
N ASP A 838 -24.82 21.77 -36.29
CA ASP A 838 -26.17 21.34 -36.61
C ASP A 838 -26.26 20.92 -38.08
N LYS A 839 -27.14 19.95 -38.37
CA LYS A 839 -27.43 19.46 -39.72
C LYS A 839 -28.92 19.47 -40.04
N GLU A 840 -29.22 19.76 -41.30
CA GLU A 840 -30.45 19.40 -41.99
C GLU A 840 -30.04 18.49 -43.16
N GLU A 841 -30.52 17.25 -43.17
CA GLU A 841 -30.16 16.18 -44.14
C GLU A 841 -28.68 15.68 -44.06
N PRO A 842 -28.16 14.81 -44.98
CA PRO A 842 -26.78 14.33 -44.92
C PRO A 842 -25.71 15.41 -45.14
N PHE A 843 -24.56 15.23 -44.48
CA PHE A 843 -23.39 16.11 -44.58
C PHE A 843 -22.11 15.37 -44.15
N SER A 844 -20.95 15.95 -44.49
CA SER A 844 -19.68 15.65 -43.83
C SER A 844 -19.15 16.89 -43.12
N VAL A 845 -18.57 16.70 -41.93
CA VAL A 845 -17.91 17.76 -41.14
C VAL A 845 -16.61 17.25 -40.53
N GLY A 846 -15.60 18.10 -40.46
CA GLY A 846 -14.36 17.81 -39.75
C GLY A 846 -13.30 18.88 -40.00
N LEU A 847 -12.04 18.46 -40.11
CA LEU A 847 -10.90 19.34 -40.30
C LEU A 847 -10.10 18.99 -41.55
N THR A 848 -9.39 19.97 -42.11
CA THR A 848 -8.45 19.77 -43.22
C THR A 848 -7.32 20.81 -43.22
N TYR A 849 -6.15 20.45 -43.78
CA TYR A 849 -5.12 21.43 -44.12
C TYR A 849 -5.59 22.35 -45.25
N LYS A 850 -5.07 23.58 -45.28
CA LYS A 850 -5.33 24.55 -46.37
C LYS A 850 -4.96 24.04 -47.78
N THR A 851 -4.06 23.06 -47.86
CA THR A 851 -3.48 22.49 -49.09
C THR A 851 -4.36 21.42 -49.76
N ILE A 852 -5.59 21.21 -49.32
CA ILE A 852 -6.57 20.33 -50.00
C ILE A 852 -6.83 20.78 -51.45
N GLY A 853 -7.01 19.83 -52.36
CA GLY A 853 -7.29 20.09 -53.77
C GLY A 853 -8.57 20.92 -53.95
N ARG A 854 -8.55 21.87 -54.90
CA ARG A 854 -9.65 22.83 -55.11
C ARG A 854 -10.44 22.61 -56.40
N LYS A 855 -9.87 21.90 -57.37
CA LYS A 855 -10.29 21.92 -58.77
C LYS A 855 -10.49 20.52 -59.35
N GLY A 856 -11.62 20.30 -60.00
CA GLY A 856 -11.99 19.04 -60.62
C GLY A 856 -12.45 17.97 -59.62
N ASN A 857 -12.88 16.83 -60.15
CA ASN A 857 -13.40 15.71 -59.36
C ASN A 857 -12.29 14.68 -59.11
N SER A 858 -11.49 14.88 -58.06
CA SER A 858 -10.41 13.97 -57.65
C SER A 858 -10.42 13.71 -56.15
N THR A 859 -9.82 12.60 -55.72
CA THR A 859 -9.72 12.22 -54.30
C THR A 859 -8.95 13.25 -53.46
N ASP A 860 -8.01 13.99 -54.05
CA ASP A 860 -7.29 15.07 -53.38
C ASP A 860 -8.18 16.30 -53.07
N CYS A 861 -9.33 16.42 -53.75
CA CYS A 861 -10.30 17.49 -53.50
C CYS A 861 -11.41 17.05 -52.52
N ASN A 862 -11.77 15.77 -52.51
CA ASN A 862 -12.89 15.23 -51.72
C ASN A 862 -12.51 15.02 -50.24
N LEU A 863 -13.23 15.65 -49.32
CA LEU A 863 -12.98 15.54 -47.88
C LEU A 863 -13.06 14.07 -47.41
N GLY A 864 -12.05 13.64 -46.64
CA GLY A 864 -11.89 12.27 -46.12
C GLY A 864 -11.29 11.25 -47.10
N SER A 865 -11.11 11.60 -48.37
CA SER A 865 -10.52 10.73 -49.41
C SER A 865 -9.03 10.99 -49.66
N ASN A 866 -8.34 11.62 -48.71
CA ASN A 866 -6.94 11.99 -48.79
C ASN A 866 -6.32 12.15 -47.39
N GLU A 867 -4.99 12.18 -47.32
CA GLU A 867 -4.19 12.38 -46.10
C GLU A 867 -4.29 13.82 -45.53
N LYS A 868 -5.00 14.74 -46.20
CA LYS A 868 -5.09 16.16 -45.83
C LYS A 868 -6.33 16.49 -45.01
N SER A 869 -7.23 15.51 -44.79
CA SER A 869 -8.53 15.73 -44.17
C SER A 869 -9.01 14.55 -43.34
N TRP A 870 -9.77 14.87 -42.29
CA TRP A 870 -10.38 13.92 -41.37
C TRP A 870 -11.81 14.40 -41.12
N VAL A 871 -12.80 13.64 -41.57
CA VAL A 871 -14.22 14.04 -41.47
C VAL A 871 -15.09 12.91 -40.95
N MET A 872 -16.17 13.27 -40.27
CA MET A 872 -17.31 12.40 -40.04
C MET A 872 -18.40 12.72 -41.06
N SER A 873 -18.87 11.71 -41.78
CA SER A 873 -20.02 11.77 -42.68
C SER A 873 -21.21 11.10 -42.01
N CYS A 874 -22.36 11.75 -42.04
CA CYS A 874 -23.60 11.23 -41.44
C CYS A 874 -24.75 11.26 -42.44
N ASN A 875 -25.50 10.16 -42.54
CA ASN A 875 -26.72 10.03 -43.33
C ASN A 875 -27.79 9.22 -42.56
N GLU A 876 -28.94 8.96 -43.18
CA GLU A 876 -30.05 8.21 -42.55
C GLU A 876 -29.67 6.80 -42.06
N LYS A 877 -28.70 6.17 -42.72
CA LYS A 877 -28.29 4.76 -42.49
C LYS A 877 -27.21 4.64 -41.41
N GLY A 878 -26.56 5.74 -41.03
CA GLY A 878 -25.52 5.77 -40.00
C GLY A 878 -24.55 6.94 -40.14
N CYS A 879 -23.48 6.92 -39.35
CA CYS A 879 -22.31 7.77 -39.57
C CYS A 879 -21.06 6.91 -39.78
N SER A 880 -20.11 7.42 -40.56
CA SER A 880 -18.76 6.89 -40.67
C SER A 880 -17.76 8.02 -40.56
N VAL A 881 -16.53 7.70 -40.14
CA VAL A 881 -15.40 8.62 -40.23
C VAL A 881 -14.49 8.23 -41.37
N ARG A 882 -13.90 9.23 -42.04
CA ARG A 882 -13.10 9.09 -43.27
C ARG A 882 -11.81 9.89 -43.18
N HIS A 883 -10.71 9.25 -43.53
CA HIS A 883 -9.36 9.81 -43.67
C HIS A 883 -8.53 8.86 -44.55
N GLY A 884 -7.64 9.36 -45.41
CA GLY A 884 -6.73 8.52 -46.20
C GLY A 884 -7.38 7.47 -47.12
N ASN A 885 -8.67 7.65 -47.47
CA ASN A 885 -9.55 6.64 -48.08
C ASN A 885 -9.94 5.44 -47.20
N GLU A 886 -9.49 5.38 -45.94
CA GLU A 886 -10.06 4.48 -44.94
C GLU A 886 -11.44 4.99 -44.48
N VAL A 887 -12.36 4.05 -44.21
CA VAL A 887 -13.74 4.36 -43.81
C VAL A 887 -14.13 3.48 -42.63
N PHE A 888 -14.28 4.08 -41.46
CA PHE A 888 -14.70 3.37 -40.25
C PHE A 888 -16.17 3.68 -39.95
N HIS A 889 -17.03 2.65 -39.98
CA HIS A 889 -18.44 2.78 -39.63
C HIS A 889 -18.63 2.88 -38.11
N VAL A 890 -19.33 3.91 -37.65
CA VAL A 890 -19.65 4.13 -36.24
C VAL A 890 -21.04 3.56 -35.93
N MET A 891 -21.24 3.03 -34.72
CA MET A 891 -22.39 2.16 -34.39
C MET A 891 -23.77 2.72 -34.80
N SER A 892 -24.60 1.82 -35.35
CA SER A 892 -25.82 2.09 -36.12
C SER A 892 -27.03 2.68 -35.38
N LEU A 893 -26.90 3.04 -34.09
CA LEU A 893 -27.95 3.72 -33.31
C LEU A 893 -28.03 5.22 -33.64
N CYS A 894 -28.07 5.58 -34.92
CA CYS A 894 -27.87 6.95 -35.41
C CYS A 894 -29.07 7.75 -36.01
N PRO A 895 -30.34 7.28 -36.11
CA PRO A 895 -31.37 8.03 -36.89
C PRO A 895 -31.87 9.39 -36.37
N ARG A 896 -31.43 9.89 -35.19
CA ARG A 896 -32.17 10.96 -34.47
C ARG A 896 -31.36 12.10 -33.81
N SER A 897 -30.03 12.17 -33.95
CA SER A 897 -29.29 13.38 -33.55
C SER A 897 -28.87 14.19 -34.78
N SER A 898 -29.20 15.48 -34.76
CA SER A 898 -28.83 16.50 -35.73
C SER A 898 -27.56 17.27 -35.33
N HIS A 899 -26.98 17.00 -34.15
CA HIS A 899 -25.85 17.76 -33.60
C HIS A 899 -24.57 16.91 -33.50
N VAL A 900 -23.47 17.42 -34.06
CA VAL A 900 -22.13 16.82 -34.03
C VAL A 900 -21.18 17.72 -33.26
N GLY A 901 -20.39 17.15 -32.33
CA GLY A 901 -19.28 17.84 -31.67
C GLY A 901 -17.94 17.36 -32.23
N VAL A 902 -17.02 18.30 -32.48
CA VAL A 902 -15.66 18.02 -32.95
C VAL A 902 -14.66 18.65 -31.99
N PHE A 903 -13.78 17.84 -31.40
CA PHE A 903 -12.70 18.30 -30.53
C PHE A 903 -11.34 18.00 -31.14
N LEU A 904 -10.54 19.04 -31.32
CA LEU A 904 -9.13 18.97 -31.67
C LEU A 904 -8.30 19.17 -30.41
N ASP A 905 -7.35 18.26 -30.17
CA ASP A 905 -6.22 18.48 -29.28
C ASP A 905 -4.94 18.55 -30.12
N TRP A 906 -4.48 19.79 -30.34
CA TRP A 906 -3.39 20.06 -31.25
C TRP A 906 -2.05 19.51 -30.75
N GLU A 907 -1.82 19.61 -29.44
CA GLU A 907 -0.55 19.27 -28.80
C GLU A 907 -0.37 17.76 -28.62
N ALA A 908 -1.47 17.02 -28.41
CA ALA A 908 -1.44 15.55 -28.37
C ALA A 908 -1.54 14.90 -29.76
N GLY A 909 -2.01 15.63 -30.78
CA GLY A 909 -2.30 15.06 -32.10
C GLY A 909 -3.56 14.19 -32.11
N GLU A 910 -4.61 14.61 -31.39
CA GLU A 910 -5.86 13.85 -31.25
C GLU A 910 -7.03 14.64 -31.87
N LEU A 911 -7.78 14.06 -32.81
CA LEU A 911 -9.00 14.65 -33.37
C LEU A 911 -10.19 13.74 -33.12
N SER A 912 -11.09 14.17 -32.25
CA SER A 912 -12.17 13.36 -31.68
C SER A 912 -13.56 13.85 -32.07
N PHE A 913 -14.41 12.92 -32.49
CA PHE A 913 -15.79 13.17 -32.88
C PHE A 913 -16.77 12.69 -31.79
N TYR A 914 -17.83 13.46 -31.59
CA TYR A 914 -18.87 13.23 -30.58
C TYR A 914 -20.26 13.46 -31.18
N ARG A 915 -21.25 12.75 -30.66
CA ARG A 915 -22.68 13.08 -30.84
C ARG A 915 -23.13 13.94 -29.68
N VAL A 916 -23.74 15.09 -29.96
CA VAL A 916 -24.37 15.91 -28.93
C VAL A 916 -25.82 15.46 -28.70
N SER A 917 -26.27 15.47 -27.44
CA SER A 917 -27.65 15.17 -27.04
C SER A 917 -27.91 15.76 -25.65
N ASN A 918 -28.74 16.82 -25.55
CA ASN A 918 -29.07 17.50 -24.29
C ASN A 918 -27.81 17.83 -23.45
N ASP A 919 -26.91 18.63 -24.02
CA ASP A 919 -25.55 18.97 -23.51
C ASP A 919 -24.62 17.77 -23.21
N ASN A 920 -25.04 16.52 -23.41
CA ASN A 920 -24.20 15.34 -23.20
C ASN A 920 -23.50 14.94 -24.50
N LEU A 921 -22.17 14.86 -24.44
CA LEU A 921 -21.30 14.44 -25.53
C LEU A 921 -21.03 12.93 -25.44
N THR A 922 -21.54 12.19 -26.42
CA THR A 922 -21.30 10.75 -26.58
C THR A 922 -20.16 10.55 -27.56
N PHE A 923 -19.06 9.94 -27.09
CA PHE A 923 -17.87 9.66 -27.90
C PHE A 923 -18.18 8.76 -29.11
N LEU A 924 -17.57 9.07 -30.27
CA LEU A 924 -17.73 8.32 -31.52
C LEU A 924 -16.40 7.71 -32.02
N HIS A 925 -15.37 8.53 -32.21
CA HIS A 925 -14.05 8.11 -32.74
C HIS A 925 -12.95 9.14 -32.41
N THR A 926 -11.67 8.72 -32.42
CA THR A 926 -10.49 9.61 -32.34
C THR A 926 -9.43 9.20 -33.38
N PHE A 927 -9.12 10.09 -34.32
CA PHE A 927 -7.90 9.99 -35.13
C PHE A 927 -6.70 10.44 -34.29
N HIS A 928 -5.56 9.78 -34.48
CA HIS A 928 -4.31 10.05 -33.77
C HIS A 928 -3.21 10.33 -34.79
N GLU A 929 -2.86 11.60 -35.01
CA GLU A 929 -1.89 12.02 -36.02
C GLU A 929 -1.10 13.25 -35.57
N ARG A 930 0.18 13.31 -35.93
CA ARG A 930 1.00 14.51 -35.71
C ARG A 930 0.72 15.55 -36.80
N PHE A 931 -0.27 16.39 -36.56
CA PHE A 931 -0.61 17.49 -37.46
C PHE A 931 0.59 18.44 -37.69
N SER A 932 0.69 18.99 -38.91
CA SER A 932 1.89 19.70 -39.39
C SER A 932 1.71 21.19 -39.69
N ASP A 933 0.51 21.63 -40.07
CA ASP A 933 0.16 23.03 -40.35
C ASP A 933 -1.32 23.30 -40.01
N ALA A 934 -1.73 24.56 -39.89
CA ALA A 934 -3.03 24.95 -39.33
C ALA A 934 -4.22 24.21 -39.96
N LEU A 935 -5.08 23.65 -39.09
CA LEU A 935 -6.30 22.97 -39.51
C LEU A 935 -7.48 23.92 -39.59
N TYR A 936 -8.27 23.77 -40.63
CA TYR A 936 -9.45 24.57 -40.93
C TYR A 936 -10.68 23.66 -40.81
N ALA A 937 -11.77 24.18 -40.24
CA ALA A 937 -13.04 23.46 -40.23
C ALA A 937 -13.58 23.36 -41.66
N ALA A 938 -14.08 22.19 -42.03
CA ALA A 938 -14.50 21.90 -43.40
C ALA A 938 -15.84 21.15 -43.42
N VAL A 939 -16.68 21.51 -44.40
CA VAL A 939 -18.05 21.04 -44.55
C VAL A 939 -18.27 20.58 -45.98
N GLU A 940 -18.87 19.41 -46.15
CA GLU A 940 -19.37 18.85 -47.42
C GLU A 940 -20.89 18.74 -47.33
N LEU A 941 -21.62 19.40 -48.23
CA LEU A 941 -23.08 19.32 -48.30
C LEU A 941 -23.53 18.46 -49.48
N TYR A 942 -24.64 17.75 -49.29
CA TYR A 942 -25.37 17.09 -50.37
C TYR A 942 -26.47 18.03 -50.90
N PRO A 943 -27.00 17.82 -52.13
CA PRO A 943 -28.16 18.56 -52.59
C PRO A 943 -29.31 18.52 -51.58
N GLN A 944 -29.99 19.65 -51.40
CA GLN A 944 -31.08 19.88 -50.43
C GLN A 944 -30.69 19.91 -48.93
N SER A 945 -29.41 19.72 -48.58
CA SER A 945 -28.93 19.80 -47.18
C SER A 945 -28.54 21.22 -46.71
N SER A 946 -28.40 21.38 -45.40
CA SER A 946 -27.91 22.58 -44.71
C SER A 946 -27.10 22.20 -43.46
N ALA A 947 -26.14 23.05 -43.07
CA ALA A 947 -25.39 22.87 -41.83
C ALA A 947 -25.00 24.21 -41.18
N GLN A 948 -24.93 24.25 -39.85
CA GLN A 948 -24.73 25.48 -39.08
C GLN A 948 -23.83 25.27 -37.87
N PHE A 949 -22.81 26.12 -37.67
CA PHE A 949 -22.02 26.12 -36.43
C PHE A 949 -22.86 26.59 -35.24
N CYS A 950 -22.95 25.76 -34.21
CA CYS A 950 -23.76 26.05 -33.02
C CYS A 950 -23.13 27.18 -32.20
N HIS A 951 -23.97 28.00 -31.56
CA HIS A 951 -23.50 28.92 -30.53
C HIS A 951 -23.23 28.17 -29.21
N THR A 952 -22.10 27.47 -29.11
CA THR A 952 -21.62 26.92 -27.84
C THR A 952 -21.41 28.05 -26.82
N THR A 953 -22.26 28.04 -25.79
CA THR A 953 -22.28 28.96 -24.64
C THR A 953 -21.77 28.27 -23.37
#